data_AF-A0AAU8WJ96-F1
#
_entry.id   AF-A0AAU8WJ96-F1
#
_cell.length_a   1.000
_cell.length_b   1.000
_cell.length_c   1.000
_cell.angle_alpha   90.00
_cell.angle_beta   90.00
_cell.angle_gamma   90.00
#
_symmetry.space_group_name_H-M   'P 1'
#
loop_
_entity.id
_entity.type
_entity.pdbx_description
1 polymer ?
#
loop_
_entity_poly.entity_id
_entity_poly.type
_entity_poly.pdbx_seq_one_letter_code
_entity_poly.pdbx_strand_id
1 'polypeptide(L)'
;MSDGRSNRKAKVIPFIDRLERDRKANTQALIDKAKLMKLEGFESVFWGNPVWQVNAGRLVKLTGKNAKTASFAFTLPPKLGSEPLRHEWEEVAKALLILRFHRKHQSTPNQRNFITAVGYISFAANQLGQELTKLTPEALDDACGLISKHYSDTTAYNLHKHVAEFAAHCDANGLCRVMLQYKYSKMVRPVNTGGLNHKRLDDPDVLETKSEKLVDPTVFRVIGELYLTVPKEHKYRFYVLILTLLACTGRRFSEISLLPLQEVTLDEDQKAFIEYFPRKVSLGDLFTPKRKLYLPSEVVTIVKDVLDEVRAATDSVRITAEEMHRSRGPDIRFLNKIPEKRKLYIDDLLKMGISSNTICSTGWIRKIGLVWQDHERVTKQGKKPNNPICYTNKDAVKAYCFRDFSEKLLRAFHIDQFGKEYYLKDLLFIRSLGLSTGSYAHWLATSCSQSMFTTFLRYFPALAAEYASSSIEVDFTSHHFRHTLNTLLDEGGLSDLLQTEWFGRTNPRDTKAYQHTSREKRALMLREDIKKGLVGGLLAEQLKVVPVEVQDAILKARIQAVHDVGTGICVHNFSQTPCERHLQCSADCKDYVWVKDDKSRLDEQKRQYALTALARKNAEKQLSSNKPKKSADWIAHNDKKLKTLAVQLADNGVEHFDAEQYLNEVEHG
;
A
#
# COMPACT_ATOMS: atom_id res chain seq x y z
N MET A 1 -25.59 37.23 68.37
CA MET A 1 -24.59 37.34 67.29
C MET A 1 -23.88 36.00 67.17
N SER A 2 -24.13 35.25 66.10
CA SER A 2 -23.49 33.96 65.83
C SER A 2 -22.03 34.17 65.49
N ASP A 3 -21.14 33.82 66.42
CA ASP A 3 -19.69 33.95 66.27
C ASP A 3 -19.21 33.14 65.05
N GLY A 4 -18.57 33.81 64.09
CA GLY A 4 -18.18 33.31 62.76
C GLY A 4 -17.09 32.22 62.76
N ARG A 5 -16.98 31.44 63.84
CA ARG A 5 -16.00 30.35 64.01
C ARG A 5 -16.35 29.11 63.16
N SER A 6 -17.58 28.98 62.66
CA SER A 6 -18.02 27.85 61.83
C SER A 6 -17.59 27.92 60.35
N ASN A 7 -17.02 29.04 59.88
CA ASN A 7 -16.64 29.23 58.47
C ASN A 7 -15.13 29.07 58.17
N ARG A 8 -14.31 28.62 59.12
CA ARG A 8 -12.90 28.30 58.85
C ARG A 8 -12.79 26.93 58.17
N LYS A 9 -12.89 26.89 56.84
CA LYS A 9 -12.39 25.75 56.05
C LYS A 9 -10.89 25.63 56.33
N ALA A 10 -10.47 24.55 57.00
CA ALA A 10 -9.06 24.25 57.16
C ALA A 10 -8.40 24.25 55.78
N LYS A 11 -7.33 25.03 55.61
CA LYS A 11 -6.49 25.01 54.40
C LYS A 11 -5.73 23.68 54.44
N VAL A 12 -6.39 22.60 54.03
CA VAL A 12 -5.75 21.29 53.84
C VAL A 12 -4.84 21.47 52.64
N ILE A 13 -3.55 21.69 52.89
CA ILE A 13 -2.51 21.61 51.85
C ILE A 13 -2.34 20.11 51.60
N PRO A 14 -2.74 19.57 50.44
CA PRO A 14 -2.49 18.16 50.14
C PRO A 14 -0.97 17.95 50.13
N PHE A 15 -0.47 17.08 51.01
CA PHE A 15 0.93 16.66 50.98
C PHE A 15 1.16 15.90 49.67
N ILE A 16 1.77 16.57 48.69
CA ILE A 16 2.24 15.92 47.46
C ILE A 16 3.46 15.08 47.84
N ASP A 17 3.32 13.76 47.73
CA ASP A 17 4.38 12.79 47.97
C ASP A 17 5.59 13.06 47.05
N ARG A 18 6.81 12.74 47.53
CA ARG A 18 8.08 12.95 46.82
C ARG A 18 8.04 12.31 45.43
N LEU A 19 7.42 11.15 45.31
CA LEU A 19 7.27 10.45 44.04
C LEU A 19 6.40 11.25 43.06
N GLU A 20 5.27 11.80 43.50
CA GLU A 20 4.40 12.60 42.62
C GLU A 20 5.10 13.88 42.14
N ARG A 21 5.88 14.52 43.01
CA ARG A 21 6.70 15.68 42.64
C ARG A 21 7.74 15.31 41.57
N ASP A 22 8.39 14.17 41.72
CA ASP A 22 9.38 13.65 40.76
C ASP A 22 8.72 13.33 39.41
N ARG A 23 7.54 12.68 39.40
CA ARG A 23 6.78 12.40 38.17
C ARG A 23 6.32 13.68 37.45
N LYS A 24 5.88 14.69 38.20
CA LYS A 24 5.55 16.02 37.64
C LYS A 24 6.79 16.72 37.07
N ALA A 25 7.94 16.63 37.75
CA ALA A 25 9.21 17.16 37.24
C ALA A 25 9.66 16.45 35.95
N ASN A 26 9.56 15.12 35.89
CA ASN A 26 9.86 14.34 34.68
C ASN A 26 8.94 14.71 33.51
N THR A 27 7.64 14.93 33.80
CA THR A 27 6.68 15.39 32.81
C THR A 27 7.06 16.76 32.26
N GLN A 28 7.43 17.69 33.13
CA GLN A 28 7.90 19.01 32.72
C GLN A 28 9.20 18.92 31.89
N ALA A 29 10.17 18.13 32.31
CA ALA A 29 11.42 17.92 31.58
C ALA A 29 11.19 17.32 30.18
N LEU A 30 10.21 16.42 30.03
CA LEU A 30 9.81 15.87 28.73
C LEU A 30 9.25 16.96 27.82
N ILE A 31 8.37 17.81 28.35
CA ILE A 31 7.76 18.93 27.62
C ILE A 31 8.82 19.93 27.20
N ASP A 32 9.72 20.31 28.10
CA ASP A 32 10.79 21.26 27.82
C ASP A 32 11.74 20.72 26.74
N LYS A 33 12.10 19.44 26.82
CA LYS A 33 12.90 18.76 25.79
C LYS A 33 12.21 18.77 24.43
N ALA A 34 10.90 18.56 24.38
CA ALA A 34 10.14 18.62 23.13
C ALA A 34 10.06 20.05 22.57
N LYS A 35 9.89 21.07 23.42
CA LYS A 35 9.88 22.48 23.03
C LYS A 35 11.21 22.96 22.43
N LEU A 36 12.33 22.36 22.84
CA LEU A 36 13.65 22.65 22.27
C LEU A 36 13.85 22.08 20.86
N MET A 37 13.03 21.12 20.41
CA MET A 37 13.17 20.51 19.09
C MET A 37 12.62 21.42 17.99
N LYS A 38 13.51 21.90 17.12
CA LYS A 38 13.15 22.66 15.91
C LYS A 38 12.96 21.68 14.75
N LEU A 39 11.71 21.29 14.49
CA LEU A 39 11.36 20.37 13.42
C LEU A 39 10.86 21.13 12.19
N GLU A 40 11.34 20.75 11.01
CA GLU A 40 10.88 21.30 9.72
C GLU A 40 9.35 21.13 9.59
N GLY A 41 8.64 22.24 9.37
CA GLY A 41 7.18 22.30 9.22
C GLY A 41 6.41 22.74 10.47
N PHE A 42 7.06 22.78 11.63
CA PHE A 42 6.45 23.19 12.90
C PHE A 42 6.75 24.66 13.26
N GLU A 43 7.35 25.44 12.37
CA GLU A 43 7.80 26.81 12.64
C GLU A 43 6.64 27.77 12.96
N SER A 44 5.46 27.52 12.37
CA SER A 44 4.23 28.28 12.60
C SER A 44 3.36 27.72 13.73
N VAL A 45 3.81 26.66 14.42
CA VAL A 45 3.03 26.00 15.47
C VAL A 45 3.29 26.69 16.81
N PHE A 46 2.24 27.28 17.38
CA PHE A 46 2.27 27.79 18.74
C PHE A 46 1.87 26.68 19.71
N TRP A 47 2.74 26.39 20.69
CA TRP A 47 2.57 25.26 21.60
C TRP A 47 1.22 25.28 22.34
N GLY A 48 0.79 26.45 22.81
CA GLY A 48 -0.48 26.62 23.54
C GLY A 48 -1.75 26.46 22.69
N ASN A 49 -1.65 26.35 21.36
CA ASN A 49 -2.84 26.18 20.53
C ASN A 49 -3.39 24.75 20.67
N PRO A 50 -4.72 24.58 20.77
CA PRO A 50 -5.35 23.25 20.87
C PRO A 50 -5.32 22.47 19.55
N VAL A 51 -5.11 23.18 18.44
CA VAL A 51 -4.94 22.61 17.10
C VAL A 51 -3.64 23.12 16.51
N TRP A 52 -2.77 22.19 16.14
CA TRP A 52 -1.52 22.49 15.46
C TRP A 52 -1.72 22.36 13.95
N GLN A 53 -1.31 23.39 13.20
CA GLN A 53 -1.25 23.39 11.75
C GLN A 53 0.20 23.37 11.29
N VAL A 54 0.60 22.23 10.72
CA VAL A 54 1.94 22.02 10.17
C VAL A 54 1.87 22.27 8.66
N ASN A 55 2.62 23.27 8.19
CA ASN A 55 2.45 23.80 6.83
C ASN A 55 3.57 23.40 5.87
N ALA A 56 4.65 22.78 6.39
CA ALA A 56 5.78 22.32 5.60
C ALA A 56 6.36 21.00 6.15
N GLY A 57 7.52 20.59 5.63
CA GLY A 57 8.20 19.39 6.10
C GLY A 57 7.55 18.06 5.70
N ARG A 58 8.07 16.98 6.28
CA ARG A 58 7.79 15.60 5.85
C ARG A 58 6.33 15.16 6.11
N LEU A 59 5.64 15.76 7.08
CA LEU A 59 4.21 15.47 7.37
C LEU A 59 3.26 15.94 6.26
N VAL A 60 3.67 16.97 5.52
CA VAL A 60 2.92 17.53 4.39
C VAL A 60 3.35 16.84 3.08
N LYS A 61 4.60 16.35 2.99
CA LYS A 61 5.19 15.70 1.81
C LYS A 61 4.73 14.23 1.60
N LEU A 62 4.57 13.42 2.66
CA LEU A 62 4.53 11.94 2.56
C LEU A 62 3.23 11.26 2.07
N THR A 63 2.08 11.93 1.98
CA THR A 63 0.80 11.19 1.94
C THR A 63 0.23 10.88 0.56
N GLY A 64 0.84 11.34 -0.55
CA GLY A 64 0.24 11.24 -1.89
C GLY A 64 -1.10 12.01 -2.03
N LYS A 65 -1.70 12.43 -0.91
CA LYS A 65 -2.75 13.42 -0.80
C LYS A 65 -2.04 14.75 -0.53
N ASN A 66 -2.21 15.68 -1.46
CA ASN A 66 -1.72 17.05 -1.42
C ASN A 66 -2.37 17.88 -0.30
N ALA A 67 -2.26 17.47 0.96
CA ALA A 67 -2.57 18.34 2.09
C ALA A 67 -1.64 19.56 2.00
N LYS A 68 -2.20 20.78 1.97
CA LYS A 68 -1.40 22.02 2.09
C LYS A 68 -0.93 22.21 3.53
N THR A 69 -1.69 21.66 4.46
CA THR A 69 -1.45 21.73 5.90
C THR A 69 -1.83 20.38 6.52
N ALA A 70 -1.05 19.90 7.48
CA ALA A 70 -1.41 18.77 8.32
C ALA A 70 -1.92 19.32 9.67
N SER A 71 -3.22 19.14 9.92
CA SER A 71 -3.83 19.50 11.19
C SER A 71 -3.79 18.34 12.19
N PHE A 72 -3.40 18.68 13.42
CA PHE A 72 -3.43 17.81 14.59
C PHE A 72 -4.22 18.51 15.69
N ALA A 73 -5.41 17.99 15.99
CA ALA A 73 -6.24 18.46 17.09
C ALA A 73 -6.00 17.57 18.31
N PHE A 74 -5.70 18.17 19.46
CA PHE A 74 -5.49 17.47 20.72
C PHE A 74 -6.79 17.41 21.52
N THR A 75 -7.76 16.70 20.95
CA THR A 75 -9.11 16.54 21.49
C THR A 75 -9.43 15.06 21.70
N LEU A 76 -10.50 14.79 22.44
CA LEU A 76 -11.12 13.48 22.45
C LEU A 76 -11.54 13.09 21.00
N PRO A 77 -11.52 11.79 20.67
CA PRO A 77 -12.05 11.28 19.42
C PRO A 77 -13.54 11.66 19.25
N PRO A 78 -14.04 11.81 18.00
CA PRO A 78 -15.45 12.15 17.74
C PRO A 78 -16.47 11.22 18.42
N LYS A 79 -16.10 9.95 18.58
CA LYS A 79 -16.93 8.92 19.25
C LYS A 79 -17.03 9.11 20.77
N LEU A 80 -16.25 10.01 21.35
CA LEU A 80 -16.22 10.36 22.77
C LEU A 80 -16.58 11.85 23.01
N GLY A 81 -17.20 12.52 22.03
CA GLY A 81 -17.72 13.89 22.21
C GLY A 81 -16.82 15.03 21.77
N SER A 82 -15.60 14.77 21.26
CA SER A 82 -14.70 15.79 20.68
C SER A 82 -14.27 16.94 21.61
N GLU A 83 -14.43 16.80 22.93
CA GLU A 83 -13.98 17.80 23.89
C GLU A 83 -12.45 17.93 23.91
N PRO A 84 -11.88 19.09 24.27
CA PRO A 84 -10.44 19.25 24.46
C PRO A 84 -9.87 18.27 25.49
N LEU A 85 -8.64 17.80 25.28
CA LEU A 85 -7.95 17.00 26.31
C LEU A 85 -7.71 17.87 27.56
N ARG A 86 -7.75 17.25 28.74
CA ARG A 86 -7.35 17.95 29.98
C ARG A 86 -5.87 18.35 29.86
N HIS A 87 -5.53 19.51 30.42
CA HIS A 87 -4.23 20.18 30.24
C HIS A 87 -3.00 19.27 30.33
N GLU A 88 -2.88 18.42 31.35
CA GLU A 88 -1.72 17.52 31.50
C GLU A 88 -1.62 16.48 30.36
N TRP A 89 -2.75 15.95 29.91
CA TRP A 89 -2.80 14.97 28.81
C TRP A 89 -2.49 15.62 27.47
N GLU A 90 -2.96 16.85 27.27
CA GLU A 90 -2.68 17.64 26.07
C GLU A 90 -1.19 17.92 25.92
N GLU A 91 -0.54 18.41 26.98
CA GLU A 91 0.89 18.74 26.98
C GLU A 91 1.77 17.51 26.72
N VAL A 92 1.44 16.36 27.32
CA VAL A 92 2.18 15.11 27.10
C VAL A 92 1.92 14.55 25.70
N ALA A 93 0.69 14.64 25.18
CA ALA A 93 0.39 14.23 23.81
C ALA A 93 1.20 15.06 22.80
N LYS A 94 1.28 16.38 23.01
CA LYS A 94 2.10 17.31 22.22
C LYS A 94 3.58 16.96 22.26
N ALA A 95 4.13 16.77 23.46
CA ALA A 95 5.54 16.42 23.63
C ALA A 95 5.90 15.08 22.98
N LEU A 96 5.08 14.03 23.19
CA LEU A 96 5.32 12.73 22.60
C LEU A 96 5.15 12.74 21.08
N LEU A 97 4.22 13.51 20.52
CA LEU A 97 4.09 13.66 19.06
C LEU A 97 5.39 14.17 18.42
N ILE A 98 5.97 15.22 18.99
CA ILE A 98 7.24 15.82 18.55
C ILE A 98 8.37 14.79 18.62
N LEU A 99 8.51 14.12 19.76
CA LEU A 99 9.56 13.11 19.96
C LEU A 99 9.41 11.89 19.03
N ARG A 100 8.18 11.41 18.84
CA ARG A 100 7.86 10.31 17.91
C ARG A 100 8.18 10.70 16.47
N PHE A 101 7.87 11.94 16.09
CA PHE A 101 8.17 12.44 14.76
C PHE A 101 9.67 12.61 14.52
N HIS A 102 10.40 13.17 15.48
CA HIS A 102 11.86 13.31 15.41
C HIS A 102 12.56 11.95 15.22
N ARG A 103 12.14 10.92 15.96
CA ARG A 103 12.84 9.61 15.94
C ARG A 103 12.62 8.81 14.65
N LYS A 104 11.41 8.80 14.10
CA LYS A 104 11.04 7.87 13.00
C LYS A 104 10.29 8.51 11.84
N HIS A 105 10.10 9.84 11.84
CA HIS A 105 9.35 10.57 10.82
C HIS A 105 8.01 9.93 10.46
N GLN A 106 7.25 9.52 11.48
CA GLN A 106 5.97 8.84 11.29
C GLN A 106 4.99 9.69 10.47
N SER A 107 4.19 9.04 9.63
CA SER A 107 3.24 9.71 8.74
C SER A 107 2.08 10.37 9.49
N THR A 108 1.41 11.34 8.85
CA THR A 108 0.26 12.06 9.42
C THR A 108 -0.86 11.16 9.94
N PRO A 109 -1.32 10.11 9.21
CA PRO A 109 -2.31 9.18 9.75
C PRO A 109 -1.83 8.44 11.00
N ASN A 110 -0.55 8.04 11.06
CA ASN A 110 0.01 7.35 12.23
C ASN A 110 0.05 8.29 13.46
N GLN A 111 0.40 9.55 13.27
CA GLN A 111 0.38 10.56 14.33
C GLN A 111 -1.06 10.81 14.84
N ARG A 112 -2.05 10.88 13.94
CA ARG A 112 -3.47 11.04 14.32
C ARG A 112 -4.01 9.84 15.09
N ASN A 113 -3.65 8.62 14.69
CA ASN A 113 -4.05 7.41 15.42
C ASN A 113 -3.43 7.36 16.82
N PHE A 114 -2.18 7.83 16.97
CA PHE A 114 -1.56 7.97 18.28
C PHE A 114 -2.31 8.97 19.16
N ILE A 115 -2.62 10.18 18.67
CA ILE A 115 -3.43 11.17 19.42
C ILE A 115 -4.79 10.58 19.78
N THR A 116 -5.42 9.87 18.84
CA THR A 116 -6.71 9.19 19.07
C THR A 116 -6.61 8.21 20.24
N ALA A 117 -5.55 7.38 20.27
CA ALA A 117 -5.31 6.45 21.37
C ALA A 117 -5.10 7.18 22.71
N VAL A 118 -4.32 8.27 22.73
CA VAL A 118 -4.16 9.10 23.94
C VAL A 118 -5.50 9.66 24.41
N GLY A 119 -6.39 10.05 23.49
CA GLY A 119 -7.74 10.51 23.84
C GLY A 119 -8.60 9.42 24.50
N TYR A 120 -8.53 8.16 24.05
CA TYR A 120 -9.20 7.05 24.74
C TYR A 120 -8.63 6.80 26.13
N ILE A 121 -7.29 6.87 26.28
CA ILE A 121 -6.63 6.69 27.57
C ILE A 121 -7.04 7.81 28.54
N SER A 122 -6.99 9.06 28.09
CA SER A 122 -7.39 10.22 28.90
C SER A 122 -8.85 10.11 29.33
N PHE A 123 -9.75 9.73 28.42
CA PHE A 123 -11.16 9.52 28.75
C PHE A 123 -11.34 8.42 29.81
N ALA A 124 -10.74 7.24 29.61
CA ALA A 124 -10.86 6.12 30.54
C ALA A 124 -10.27 6.46 31.93
N ALA A 125 -9.08 7.05 31.97
CA ALA A 125 -8.45 7.50 33.22
C ALA A 125 -9.32 8.54 33.94
N ASN A 126 -9.93 9.47 33.20
CA ASN A 126 -10.81 10.49 33.79
C ASN A 126 -12.10 9.88 34.39
N GLN A 127 -12.65 8.83 33.79
CA GLN A 127 -13.81 8.10 34.36
C GLN A 127 -13.46 7.43 35.69
N LEU A 128 -12.22 6.98 35.84
CA LEU A 128 -11.68 6.43 37.09
C LEU A 128 -11.20 7.50 38.08
N GLY A 129 -11.36 8.79 37.75
CA GLY A 129 -10.86 9.90 38.57
C GLY A 129 -9.32 9.97 38.67
N GLN A 130 -8.61 9.40 37.70
CA GLN A 130 -7.15 9.32 37.68
C GLN A 130 -6.52 10.48 36.87
N GLU A 131 -5.47 11.07 37.44
CA GLU A 131 -4.53 11.94 36.72
C GLU A 131 -3.45 11.11 36.01
N LEU A 132 -2.69 11.71 35.09
CA LEU A 132 -1.64 11.01 34.34
C LEU A 132 -0.62 10.31 35.25
N THR A 133 -0.22 10.96 36.34
CA THR A 133 0.73 10.39 37.30
C THR A 133 0.22 9.13 37.98
N LYS A 134 -1.10 8.96 38.08
CA LYS A 134 -1.80 7.84 38.72
C LYS A 134 -2.37 6.84 37.72
N LEU A 135 -2.03 6.96 36.44
CA LEU A 135 -2.49 6.05 35.39
C LEU A 135 -2.17 4.59 35.73
N THR A 136 -3.17 3.72 35.64
CA THR A 136 -3.05 2.28 35.90
C THR A 136 -3.28 1.45 34.64
N PRO A 137 -2.84 0.17 34.61
CA PRO A 137 -3.19 -0.78 33.54
C PRO A 137 -4.70 -0.94 33.32
N GLU A 138 -5.52 -0.78 34.37
CA GLU A 138 -6.99 -0.83 34.30
C GLU A 138 -7.56 0.25 33.36
N ALA A 139 -7.10 1.50 33.50
CA ALA A 139 -7.50 2.58 32.60
C ALA A 139 -7.10 2.30 31.13
N LEU A 140 -5.98 1.62 30.92
CA LEU A 140 -5.52 1.22 29.58
C LEU A 140 -6.39 0.08 29.01
N ASP A 141 -6.82 -0.87 29.83
CA ASP A 141 -7.73 -1.94 29.46
C ASP A 141 -9.13 -1.40 29.10
N ASP A 142 -9.64 -0.45 29.87
CA ASP A 142 -10.89 0.25 29.59
C ASP A 142 -10.82 1.04 28.28
N ALA A 143 -9.71 1.76 28.07
CA ALA A 143 -9.45 2.45 26.80
C ALA A 143 -9.44 1.46 25.62
N CYS A 144 -8.75 0.32 25.75
CA CYS A 144 -8.71 -0.71 24.71
C CYS A 144 -10.08 -1.36 24.49
N GLY A 145 -10.87 -1.55 25.54
CA GLY A 145 -12.24 -2.05 25.46
C GLY A 145 -13.17 -1.10 24.70
N LEU A 146 -13.09 0.20 24.97
CA LEU A 146 -13.82 1.24 24.23
C LEU A 146 -13.39 1.29 22.75
N ILE A 147 -12.09 1.20 22.48
CA ILE A 147 -11.54 1.15 21.12
C ILE A 147 -12.14 -0.04 20.34
N SER A 148 -12.19 -1.23 20.94
CA SER A 148 -12.76 -2.43 20.31
C SER A 148 -14.26 -2.31 20.05
N LYS A 149 -15.01 -1.62 20.92
CA LYS A 149 -16.44 -1.34 20.69
C LYS A 149 -16.66 -0.35 19.55
N HIS A 150 -15.76 0.62 19.42
CA HIS A 150 -15.94 1.73 18.50
C HIS A 150 -15.43 1.45 17.09
N TYR A 151 -14.42 0.61 16.90
CA TYR A 151 -13.75 0.44 15.60
C TYR A 151 -13.72 -1.01 15.14
N SER A 152 -13.56 -1.22 13.83
CA SER A 152 -13.32 -2.56 13.27
C SER A 152 -12.05 -3.20 13.82
N ASP A 153 -11.99 -4.52 13.87
CA ASP A 153 -10.88 -5.29 14.44
C ASP A 153 -9.49 -4.84 13.95
N THR A 154 -9.37 -4.54 12.66
CA THR A 154 -8.10 -4.06 12.07
C THR A 154 -7.71 -2.68 12.59
N THR A 155 -8.68 -1.78 12.73
CA THR A 155 -8.43 -0.43 13.24
C THR A 155 -8.19 -0.44 14.74
N ALA A 156 -8.97 -1.24 15.48
CA ALA A 156 -8.83 -1.45 16.91
C ALA A 156 -7.45 -2.03 17.25
N TYR A 157 -7.02 -3.08 16.55
CA TYR A 157 -5.69 -3.68 16.70
C TYR A 157 -4.55 -2.66 16.52
N ASN A 158 -4.66 -1.76 15.55
CA ASN A 158 -3.66 -0.70 15.36
C ASN A 158 -3.71 0.37 16.46
N LEU A 159 -4.89 0.72 16.97
CA LEU A 159 -5.04 1.65 18.09
C LEU A 159 -4.54 1.03 19.40
N HIS A 160 -4.75 -0.26 19.65
CA HIS A 160 -4.18 -0.97 20.80
C HIS A 160 -2.65 -0.92 20.81
N LYS A 161 -2.01 -1.00 19.63
CA LYS A 161 -0.55 -0.79 19.52
C LYS A 161 -0.14 0.61 19.99
N HIS A 162 -0.92 1.64 19.65
CA HIS A 162 -0.64 2.99 20.09
C HIS A 162 -0.90 3.20 21.59
N VAL A 163 -1.86 2.49 22.18
CA VAL A 163 -2.04 2.47 23.64
C VAL A 163 -0.82 1.87 24.34
N ALA A 164 -0.33 0.73 23.86
CA ALA A 164 0.91 0.13 24.36
C ALA A 164 2.15 1.03 24.12
N GLU A 165 2.21 1.70 22.97
CA GLU A 165 3.28 2.67 22.66
C GLU A 165 3.27 3.85 23.64
N PHE A 166 2.09 4.40 23.98
CA PHE A 166 1.95 5.46 24.97
C PHE A 166 2.39 5.00 26.36
N ALA A 167 1.95 3.81 26.79
CA ALA A 167 2.37 3.24 28.07
C ALA A 167 3.90 3.04 28.15
N ALA A 168 4.52 2.55 27.07
CA ALA A 168 5.98 2.42 26.99
C ALA A 168 6.69 3.78 27.06
N HIS A 169 6.10 4.85 26.51
CA HIS A 169 6.62 6.21 26.67
C HIS A 169 6.49 6.73 28.10
N CYS A 170 5.38 6.43 28.79
CA CYS A 170 5.21 6.74 30.21
C CYS A 170 6.27 6.05 31.07
N ASP A 171 6.56 4.77 30.80
CA ASP A 171 7.58 4.00 31.51
C ASP A 171 8.99 4.55 31.25
N ALA A 172 9.34 4.77 29.98
CA ALA A 172 10.68 5.21 29.58
C ALA A 172 11.05 6.61 30.10
N ASN A 173 10.05 7.45 30.37
CA ASN A 173 10.25 8.82 30.89
C ASN A 173 9.82 8.94 32.35
N GLY A 174 9.43 7.85 33.01
CA GLY A 174 9.00 7.86 34.41
C GLY A 174 7.89 8.88 34.68
N LEU A 175 6.81 8.85 33.88
CA LEU A 175 5.67 9.77 33.99
C LEU A 175 4.61 9.30 35.00
N CYS A 176 4.50 7.98 35.19
CA CYS A 176 3.51 7.36 36.06
C CYS A 176 4.15 6.83 37.35
N ARG A 177 3.37 6.72 38.42
CA ARG A 177 3.82 6.14 39.71
C ARG A 177 4.15 4.66 39.60
N VAL A 178 3.45 3.94 38.72
CA VAL A 178 3.64 2.52 38.46
C VAL A 178 4.31 2.30 37.11
N MET A 179 5.07 1.21 37.00
CA MET A 179 5.56 0.73 35.71
C MET A 179 4.45 -0.04 35.02
N LEU A 180 4.06 0.39 33.81
CA LEU A 180 2.90 -0.12 33.11
C LEU A 180 3.21 -1.43 32.37
N GLN A 181 4.36 -1.52 31.69
CA GLN A 181 4.77 -2.65 30.82
C GLN A 181 3.60 -3.24 30.03
N TYR A 182 2.79 -2.35 29.46
CA TYR A 182 1.42 -2.71 29.11
C TYR A 182 1.32 -3.47 27.79
N LYS A 183 0.56 -4.55 27.81
CA LYS A 183 0.12 -5.29 26.63
C LYS A 183 -1.34 -5.71 26.82
N TYR A 184 -2.20 -5.29 25.91
CA TYR A 184 -3.62 -5.61 25.99
C TYR A 184 -3.86 -7.11 25.83
N SER A 185 -4.51 -7.73 26.82
CA SER A 185 -4.71 -9.18 26.90
C SER A 185 -5.63 -9.73 25.80
N LYS A 186 -6.65 -8.95 25.41
CA LYS A 186 -7.61 -9.30 24.35
C LYS A 186 -7.15 -8.85 22.96
N MET A 187 -5.89 -8.46 22.81
CA MET A 187 -5.35 -8.06 21.52
C MET A 187 -5.17 -9.27 20.60
N VAL A 188 -6.20 -9.56 19.82
CA VAL A 188 -6.17 -10.62 18.81
C VAL A 188 -5.73 -10.01 17.47
N ARG A 189 -4.79 -10.66 16.80
CA ARG A 189 -4.42 -10.28 15.43
C ARG A 189 -5.62 -10.61 14.52
N PRO A 190 -6.13 -9.68 13.70
CA PRO A 190 -7.22 -9.97 12.78
C PRO A 190 -6.93 -11.22 11.92
N VAL A 191 -7.92 -12.12 11.83
CA VAL A 191 -7.84 -13.45 11.19
C VAL A 191 -7.27 -13.38 9.77
N ASN A 192 -7.49 -12.27 9.07
CA ASN A 192 -7.05 -11.99 7.70
C ASN A 192 -5.53 -11.73 7.51
N THR A 193 -4.68 -12.14 8.47
CA THR A 193 -3.21 -12.18 8.31
C THR A 193 -2.61 -13.43 8.95
N GLY A 194 -2.73 -14.57 8.25
CA GLY A 194 -1.87 -15.74 8.44
C GLY A 194 -1.91 -16.40 9.83
N GLY A 195 -3.09 -16.55 10.42
CA GLY A 195 -3.28 -17.18 11.73
C GLY A 195 -3.92 -18.56 11.67
N LEU A 196 -3.10 -19.60 11.89
CA LEU A 196 -3.26 -20.88 12.62
C LEU A 196 -4.66 -21.40 13.05
N ASN A 197 -5.73 -21.23 12.28
CA ASN A 197 -6.87 -22.14 12.43
C ASN A 197 -6.55 -23.41 11.62
N HIS A 198 -6.20 -24.49 12.33
CA HIS A 198 -6.06 -25.82 11.75
C HIS A 198 -7.40 -26.25 11.13
N LYS A 199 -7.64 -25.90 9.86
CA LYS A 199 -8.71 -26.52 9.09
C LYS A 199 -8.31 -27.99 8.86
N ARG A 200 -9.27 -28.90 9.02
CA ARG A 200 -9.02 -30.31 8.70
C ARG A 200 -8.82 -30.42 7.19
N LEU A 201 -7.78 -31.11 6.75
CA LEU A 201 -7.47 -31.35 5.32
C LEU A 201 -8.60 -32.04 4.53
N ASP A 202 -9.54 -32.66 5.24
CA ASP A 202 -10.67 -33.41 4.68
C ASP A 202 -11.90 -32.53 4.42
N ASP A 203 -11.84 -31.26 4.82
CA ASP A 203 -12.93 -30.31 4.68
C ASP A 203 -12.96 -29.77 3.23
N PRO A 204 -14.07 -29.91 2.49
CA PRO A 204 -14.18 -29.36 1.13
C PRO A 204 -13.93 -27.84 1.06
N ASP A 205 -14.13 -27.11 2.16
CA ASP A 205 -13.78 -25.67 2.26
C ASP A 205 -12.27 -25.40 2.27
N VAL A 206 -11.40 -26.42 2.23
CA VAL A 206 -9.94 -26.28 2.08
C VAL A 206 -9.53 -26.07 0.63
N LEU A 207 -10.28 -26.64 -0.33
CA LEU A 207 -9.98 -26.50 -1.77
C LEU A 207 -10.27 -25.08 -2.27
N GLU A 208 -11.29 -24.43 -1.68
CA GLU A 208 -11.67 -23.07 -2.02
C GLU A 208 -10.84 -22.05 -1.22
N THR A 209 -10.05 -21.23 -1.93
CA THR A 209 -9.37 -20.10 -1.31
C THR A 209 -10.37 -18.97 -1.09
N LYS A 210 -11.16 -19.07 -0.02
CA LYS A 210 -12.08 -18.01 0.40
C LYS A 210 -11.34 -16.98 1.23
N SER A 211 -11.01 -15.84 0.63
CA SER A 211 -10.58 -14.63 1.35
C SER A 211 -11.35 -13.43 0.83
N GLU A 212 -11.85 -12.60 1.75
CA GLU A 212 -12.49 -11.29 1.44
C GLU A 212 -11.58 -10.34 0.64
N LYS A 213 -10.27 -10.64 0.57
CA LYS A 213 -9.29 -9.83 -0.17
C LYS A 213 -9.09 -10.29 -1.60
N LEU A 214 -9.72 -11.39 -2.02
CA LEU A 214 -9.70 -11.88 -3.39
C LEU A 214 -10.86 -11.29 -4.19
N VAL A 215 -10.62 -11.02 -5.47
CA VAL A 215 -11.64 -10.54 -6.39
C VAL A 215 -12.35 -11.76 -6.97
N ASP A 216 -13.68 -11.76 -6.88
CA ASP A 216 -14.51 -12.82 -7.44
C ASP A 216 -14.32 -12.92 -8.97
N PRO A 217 -14.24 -14.14 -9.56
CA PRO A 217 -14.12 -14.32 -11.02
C PRO A 217 -15.20 -13.58 -11.83
N THR A 218 -16.40 -13.42 -11.29
CA THR A 218 -17.51 -12.67 -11.91
C THR A 218 -17.13 -11.20 -12.10
N VAL A 219 -16.36 -10.61 -11.18
CA VAL A 219 -15.88 -9.23 -11.30
C VAL A 219 -14.89 -9.09 -12.45
N PHE A 220 -14.00 -10.07 -12.68
CA PHE A 220 -13.09 -10.06 -13.84
C PHE A 220 -13.88 -10.12 -15.15
N ARG A 221 -14.91 -10.98 -15.22
CA ARG A 221 -15.79 -11.07 -16.39
C ARG A 221 -16.46 -9.73 -16.67
N VAL A 222 -17.05 -9.09 -15.65
CA VAL A 222 -17.69 -7.78 -15.81
C VAL A 222 -16.70 -6.70 -16.24
N ILE A 223 -15.47 -6.68 -15.71
CA ILE A 223 -14.44 -5.73 -16.17
C ILE A 223 -14.13 -5.94 -17.65
N GLY A 224 -14.01 -7.19 -18.09
CA GLY A 224 -13.81 -7.53 -19.50
C GLY A 224 -14.97 -7.09 -20.38
N GLU A 225 -16.21 -7.33 -19.96
CA GLU A 225 -17.41 -6.87 -20.67
C GLU A 225 -17.44 -5.33 -20.75
N LEU A 226 -17.23 -4.63 -19.63
CA LEU A 226 -17.15 -3.17 -19.61
C LEU A 226 -16.05 -2.62 -20.52
N TYR A 227 -14.91 -3.29 -20.60
CA TYR A 227 -13.83 -2.94 -21.53
C TYR A 227 -14.25 -3.08 -23.00
N LEU A 228 -15.14 -4.00 -23.33
CA LEU A 228 -15.63 -4.20 -24.70
C LEU A 228 -16.84 -3.30 -25.04
N THR A 229 -17.74 -3.07 -24.10
CA THR A 229 -19.07 -2.49 -24.37
C THR A 229 -19.17 -1.00 -24.03
N VAL A 230 -18.41 -0.49 -23.06
CA VAL A 230 -18.48 0.93 -22.68
C VAL A 230 -17.87 1.79 -23.78
N PRO A 231 -18.61 2.77 -24.34
CA PRO A 231 -18.12 3.63 -25.42
C PRO A 231 -16.84 4.39 -25.05
N LYS A 232 -15.95 4.63 -26.02
CA LYS A 232 -14.67 5.33 -25.80
C LYS A 232 -14.85 6.75 -25.22
N GLU A 233 -15.90 7.45 -25.64
CA GLU A 233 -16.23 8.80 -25.18
C GLU A 233 -16.96 8.83 -23.82
N HIS A 234 -17.27 7.67 -23.24
CA HIS A 234 -18.01 7.61 -22.00
C HIS A 234 -17.18 8.17 -20.83
N LYS A 235 -17.81 8.97 -19.95
CA LYS A 235 -17.15 9.65 -18.81
C LYS A 235 -16.37 8.73 -17.86
N TYR A 236 -16.71 7.44 -17.82
CA TYR A 236 -16.04 6.44 -16.98
C TYR A 236 -15.08 5.52 -17.74
N ARG A 237 -14.97 5.62 -19.08
CA ARG A 237 -14.07 4.78 -19.89
C ARG A 237 -12.64 4.81 -19.36
N PHE A 238 -12.15 6.00 -19.04
CA PHE A 238 -10.84 6.22 -18.45
C PHE A 238 -10.56 5.32 -17.22
N TYR A 239 -11.56 5.12 -16.35
CA TYR A 239 -11.40 4.28 -15.16
C TYR A 239 -11.56 2.78 -15.46
N VAL A 240 -12.35 2.41 -16.46
CA VAL A 240 -12.45 1.03 -16.97
C VAL A 240 -11.10 0.58 -17.53
N LEU A 241 -10.38 1.45 -18.25
CA LEU A 241 -9.02 1.17 -18.74
C LEU A 241 -8.03 0.95 -17.58
N ILE A 242 -8.12 1.75 -16.50
CA ILE A 242 -7.33 1.52 -15.28
C ILE A 242 -7.66 0.18 -14.63
N LEU A 243 -8.95 -0.17 -14.50
CA LEU A 243 -9.39 -1.46 -13.95
C LEU A 243 -8.85 -2.64 -14.77
N THR A 244 -8.87 -2.50 -16.10
CA THR A 244 -8.35 -3.51 -17.03
C THR A 244 -6.86 -3.75 -16.78
N LEU A 245 -6.05 -2.70 -16.67
CA LEU A 245 -4.63 -2.85 -16.33
C LEU A 245 -4.42 -3.44 -14.94
N LEU A 246 -5.22 -3.07 -13.95
CA LEU A 246 -5.14 -3.68 -12.60
C LEU A 246 -5.44 -5.18 -12.63
N ALA A 247 -6.44 -5.60 -13.40
CA ALA A 247 -6.81 -6.99 -13.60
C ALA A 247 -5.70 -7.78 -14.31
N CYS A 248 -5.12 -7.23 -15.39
CA CYS A 248 -4.08 -7.90 -16.17
C CYS A 248 -2.73 -7.99 -15.44
N THR A 249 -2.38 -7.01 -14.60
CA THR A 249 -1.00 -6.86 -14.09
C THR A 249 -0.84 -7.04 -12.58
N GLY A 250 -1.95 -6.97 -11.83
CA GLY A 250 -1.96 -6.99 -10.35
C GLY A 250 -1.10 -5.87 -9.72
N ARG A 251 -0.80 -4.80 -10.46
CA ARG A 251 -0.03 -3.66 -9.95
C ARG A 251 -0.82 -2.88 -8.90
N ARG A 252 -0.11 -2.07 -8.11
CA ARG A 252 -0.78 -1.08 -7.25
C ARG A 252 -1.38 0.00 -8.15
N PHE A 253 -2.51 0.57 -7.72
CA PHE A 253 -3.12 1.71 -8.43
C PHE A 253 -2.11 2.83 -8.69
N SER A 254 -1.27 3.19 -7.71
CA SER A 254 -0.26 4.23 -7.88
C SER A 254 0.80 3.91 -8.93
N GLU A 255 1.12 2.63 -9.13
CA GLU A 255 2.07 2.18 -10.16
C GLU A 255 1.44 2.30 -11.55
N ILE A 256 0.13 2.04 -11.68
CA ILE A 256 -0.63 2.19 -12.93
C ILE A 256 -0.90 3.67 -13.25
N SER A 257 -1.39 4.45 -12.29
CA SER A 257 -1.78 5.84 -12.51
C SER A 257 -0.60 6.76 -12.85
N LEU A 258 0.62 6.31 -12.58
CA LEU A 258 1.88 7.04 -12.81
C LEU A 258 2.78 6.36 -13.84
N LEU A 259 2.20 5.49 -14.68
CA LEU A 259 2.94 4.94 -15.81
C LEU A 259 3.43 6.09 -16.71
N PRO A 260 4.71 6.06 -17.12
CA PRO A 260 5.20 6.99 -18.13
C PRO A 260 4.47 6.73 -19.45
N LEU A 261 4.40 7.76 -20.29
CA LEU A 261 3.95 7.65 -21.67
C LEU A 261 4.86 6.66 -22.41
N GLN A 262 4.27 5.56 -22.90
CA GLN A 262 5.02 4.44 -23.45
C GLN A 262 4.13 3.57 -24.36
N GLU A 263 4.74 2.52 -24.93
CA GLU A 263 4.09 1.42 -25.64
C GLU A 263 4.60 0.11 -25.06
N VAL A 264 3.90 -0.99 -25.34
CA VAL A 264 4.44 -2.31 -25.05
C VAL A 264 5.68 -2.52 -25.92
N THR A 265 6.79 -2.85 -25.28
CA THR A 265 8.09 -3.06 -25.95
C THR A 265 8.47 -4.54 -25.84
N LEU A 266 9.15 -5.05 -26.87
CA LEU A 266 9.70 -6.41 -26.87
C LEU A 266 11.19 -6.35 -26.53
N ASP A 267 11.68 -7.29 -25.73
CA ASP A 267 13.12 -7.47 -25.54
C ASP A 267 13.74 -8.35 -26.65
N GLU A 268 15.04 -8.64 -26.51
CA GLU A 268 15.80 -9.48 -27.46
C GLU A 268 15.19 -10.90 -27.58
N ASP A 269 14.55 -11.40 -26.53
CA ASP A 269 13.88 -12.70 -26.46
C ASP A 269 12.41 -12.66 -26.93
N GLN A 270 11.95 -11.55 -27.53
CA GLN A 270 10.54 -11.33 -27.91
C GLN A 270 9.55 -11.35 -26.72
N LYS A 271 10.02 -11.08 -25.50
CA LYS A 271 9.15 -10.97 -24.32
C LYS A 271 8.62 -9.55 -24.20
N ALA A 272 7.30 -9.42 -24.13
CA ALA A 272 6.61 -8.15 -23.99
C ALA A 272 6.74 -7.58 -22.57
N PHE A 273 7.08 -6.30 -22.46
CA PHE A 273 7.14 -5.59 -21.19
C PHE A 273 6.64 -4.15 -21.30
N ILE A 274 6.26 -3.60 -20.15
CA ILE A 274 6.06 -2.17 -19.92
C ILE A 274 6.98 -1.69 -18.81
N GLU A 275 7.26 -0.41 -18.75
CA GLU A 275 8.09 0.22 -17.74
C GLU A 275 7.25 0.91 -16.66
N TYR A 276 7.64 0.76 -15.40
CA TYR A 276 6.94 1.37 -14.28
C TYR A 276 7.89 1.84 -13.17
N PHE A 277 7.37 2.71 -12.30
CA PHE A 277 8.05 3.17 -11.10
C PHE A 277 7.54 2.41 -9.86
N PRO A 278 8.39 1.67 -9.13
CA PRO A 278 7.96 0.87 -7.97
C PRO A 278 7.49 1.70 -6.76
N ARG A 279 7.81 3.00 -6.71
CA ARG A 279 7.46 3.90 -5.60
C ARG A 279 6.39 4.89 -6.03
N LYS A 280 5.60 5.35 -5.06
CA LYS A 280 4.42 6.20 -5.29
C LYS A 280 4.74 7.58 -5.88
N VAL A 281 5.82 8.24 -5.47
CA VAL A 281 6.33 9.53 -5.98
C VAL A 281 7.79 9.63 -5.50
N SER A 282 8.70 10.14 -6.33
CA SER A 282 10.04 10.52 -5.89
C SER A 282 9.95 11.88 -5.18
N LEU A 283 10.15 11.93 -3.86
CA LEU A 283 10.17 13.17 -3.09
C LEU A 283 11.56 13.39 -2.51
N GLY A 284 12.23 14.46 -2.96
CA GLY A 284 13.64 14.76 -2.63
C GLY A 284 14.62 14.04 -3.56
N ASP A 285 15.88 13.90 -3.15
CA ASP A 285 16.98 13.31 -3.94
C ASP A 285 16.91 11.77 -4.04
N LEU A 286 15.74 11.17 -3.79
CA LEU A 286 15.55 9.72 -3.85
C LEU A 286 15.18 9.28 -5.27
N PHE A 287 16.20 8.80 -5.99
CA PHE A 287 16.03 8.12 -7.28
C PHE A 287 15.06 6.96 -7.18
N THR A 288 14.14 6.88 -8.14
CA THR A 288 13.20 5.75 -8.25
C THR A 288 13.50 5.04 -9.55
N PRO A 289 14.26 3.93 -9.51
CA PRO A 289 14.69 3.26 -10.72
C PRO A 289 13.47 2.74 -11.47
N LYS A 290 13.42 3.07 -12.76
CA LYS A 290 12.43 2.54 -13.70
C LYS A 290 12.72 1.05 -13.90
N ARG A 291 11.68 0.21 -13.81
CA ARG A 291 11.80 -1.25 -13.95
C ARG A 291 10.92 -1.76 -15.07
N LYS A 292 11.36 -2.84 -15.72
CA LYS A 292 10.56 -3.61 -16.66
C LYS A 292 9.57 -4.48 -15.90
N LEU A 293 8.31 -4.46 -16.34
CA LEU A 293 7.25 -5.37 -15.96
C LEU A 293 6.94 -6.21 -17.19
N TYR A 294 7.44 -7.44 -17.21
CA TYR A 294 7.09 -8.41 -18.24
C TYR A 294 5.60 -8.76 -18.13
N LEU A 295 4.95 -8.92 -19.27
CA LEU A 295 3.53 -9.20 -19.38
C LEU A 295 3.31 -10.68 -19.71
N PRO A 296 2.32 -11.35 -19.09
CA PRO A 296 1.87 -12.66 -19.56
C PRO A 296 1.38 -12.57 -21.02
N SER A 297 1.68 -13.57 -21.84
CA SER A 297 1.38 -13.58 -23.28
C SER A 297 -0.09 -13.31 -23.60
N GLU A 298 -1.00 -13.84 -22.77
CA GLU A 298 -2.45 -13.76 -22.93
C GLU A 298 -3.00 -12.33 -22.72
N VAL A 299 -2.27 -11.46 -22.02
CA VAL A 299 -2.71 -10.08 -21.76
C VAL A 299 -1.99 -9.04 -22.61
N VAL A 300 -0.98 -9.43 -23.40
CA VAL A 300 -0.16 -8.49 -24.18
C VAL A 300 -1.01 -7.64 -25.12
N THR A 301 -1.91 -8.27 -25.87
CA THR A 301 -2.80 -7.58 -26.83
C THR A 301 -3.73 -6.60 -26.11
N ILE A 302 -4.36 -7.04 -25.02
CA ILE A 302 -5.25 -6.23 -24.19
C ILE A 302 -4.50 -5.01 -23.63
N VAL A 303 -3.32 -5.22 -23.05
CA VAL A 303 -2.52 -4.14 -22.47
C VAL A 303 -2.10 -3.15 -23.57
N LYS A 304 -1.65 -3.64 -24.73
CA LYS A 304 -1.28 -2.79 -25.87
C LYS A 304 -2.44 -1.90 -26.31
N ASP A 305 -3.61 -2.48 -26.56
CA ASP A 305 -4.81 -1.75 -26.99
C ASP A 305 -5.25 -0.72 -25.94
N VAL A 306 -5.14 -1.05 -24.65
CA VAL A 306 -5.41 -0.12 -23.55
C VAL A 306 -4.42 1.05 -23.55
N LEU A 307 -3.11 0.80 -23.72
CA LEU A 307 -2.12 1.88 -23.78
C LEU A 307 -2.40 2.82 -24.96
N ASP A 308 -2.69 2.27 -26.14
CA ASP A 308 -2.98 3.05 -27.35
C ASP A 308 -4.25 3.89 -27.19
N GLU A 309 -5.31 3.31 -26.61
CA GLU A 309 -6.55 4.03 -26.34
C GLU A 309 -6.35 5.16 -25.33
N VAL A 310 -5.62 4.91 -24.23
CA VAL A 310 -5.33 5.94 -23.22
C VAL A 310 -4.49 7.06 -23.84
N ARG A 311 -3.50 6.75 -24.68
CA ARG A 311 -2.68 7.75 -25.37
C ARG A 311 -3.54 8.69 -26.20
N ALA A 312 -4.42 8.13 -27.04
CA ALA A 312 -5.33 8.90 -27.87
C ALA A 312 -6.31 9.73 -27.02
N ALA A 313 -6.93 9.13 -26.01
CA ALA A 313 -7.91 9.79 -25.15
C ALA A 313 -7.33 10.95 -24.32
N THR A 314 -6.02 10.93 -24.07
CA THR A 314 -5.33 11.92 -23.23
C THR A 314 -4.52 12.95 -24.03
N ASP A 315 -4.54 12.88 -25.36
CA ASP A 315 -3.75 13.75 -26.25
C ASP A 315 -4.01 15.25 -26.02
N SER A 316 -5.28 15.66 -26.07
CA SER A 316 -5.67 17.06 -25.82
C SER A 316 -5.26 17.55 -24.42
N VAL A 317 -5.34 16.69 -23.41
CA VAL A 317 -4.94 17.01 -22.03
C VAL A 317 -3.43 17.12 -21.90
N ARG A 318 -2.68 16.35 -22.68
CA ARG A 318 -1.22 16.41 -22.72
C ARG A 318 -0.73 17.71 -23.31
N ILE A 319 -1.36 18.15 -24.39
CA ILE A 319 -1.13 19.47 -24.98
C ILE A 319 -1.34 20.59 -23.94
N THR A 320 -2.37 20.46 -23.09
CA THR A 320 -2.57 21.34 -21.92
C THR A 320 -1.43 21.22 -20.91
N ALA A 321 -1.01 20.00 -20.55
CA ALA A 321 0.06 19.76 -19.57
C ALA A 321 1.43 20.30 -20.04
N GLU A 322 1.74 20.17 -21.33
CA GLU A 322 2.94 20.74 -21.96
C GLU A 322 2.93 22.26 -21.89
N GLU A 323 1.80 22.88 -22.22
CA GLU A 323 1.65 24.33 -22.13
C GLU A 323 1.76 24.81 -20.69
N MET A 324 1.20 24.06 -19.74
CA MET A 324 1.32 24.41 -18.32
C MET A 324 2.78 24.41 -17.87
N HIS A 325 3.54 23.41 -18.30
CA HIS A 325 4.96 23.31 -18.00
C HIS A 325 5.78 24.43 -18.67
N ARG A 326 5.47 24.76 -19.93
CA ARG A 326 6.14 25.82 -20.71
C ARG A 326 5.86 27.22 -20.15
N SER A 327 4.61 27.54 -19.87
CA SER A 327 4.16 28.86 -19.42
C SER A 327 4.28 29.08 -17.91
N ARG A 328 4.56 28.01 -17.15
CA ARG A 328 4.49 27.98 -15.68
C ARG A 328 3.13 28.43 -15.13
N GLY A 329 2.05 28.11 -15.83
CA GLY A 329 0.68 28.54 -15.51
C GLY A 329 -0.39 27.59 -16.08
N PRO A 330 -1.68 27.93 -16.01
CA PRO A 330 -2.73 27.24 -16.77
C PRO A 330 -2.60 27.47 -18.29
N ASP A 331 -3.13 26.56 -19.10
CA ASP A 331 -3.21 26.77 -20.55
C ASP A 331 -4.30 27.78 -20.89
N ILE A 332 -3.88 29.01 -21.18
CA ILE A 332 -4.75 30.13 -21.54
C ILE A 332 -4.73 30.45 -23.04
N ARG A 333 -4.17 29.57 -23.89
CA ARG A 333 -4.04 29.82 -25.34
C ARG A 333 -5.38 30.07 -26.02
N PHE A 334 -6.47 29.48 -25.51
CA PHE A 334 -7.82 29.70 -26.01
C PHE A 334 -8.29 31.17 -25.86
N LEU A 335 -7.68 31.95 -24.96
CA LEU A 335 -7.96 33.37 -24.78
C LEU A 335 -7.20 34.28 -25.76
N ASN A 336 -6.17 33.77 -26.45
CA ASN A 336 -5.32 34.60 -27.33
C ASN A 336 -6.10 35.20 -28.51
N LYS A 337 -7.16 34.52 -28.96
CA LYS A 337 -8.04 34.98 -30.05
C LYS A 337 -9.04 36.06 -29.63
N ILE A 338 -9.10 36.40 -28.33
CA ILE A 338 -10.07 37.35 -27.77
C ILE A 338 -9.42 38.74 -27.63
N PRO A 339 -10.01 39.79 -28.23
CA PRO A 339 -9.54 41.16 -28.04
C PRO A 339 -9.64 41.61 -26.57
N GLU A 340 -8.66 42.36 -26.08
CA GLU A 340 -8.53 42.72 -24.66
C GLU A 340 -9.75 43.47 -24.10
N LYS A 341 -10.36 44.33 -24.92
CA LYS A 341 -11.52 45.16 -24.54
C LYS A 341 -12.87 44.49 -24.83
N ARG A 342 -12.91 43.25 -25.31
CA ARG A 342 -14.17 42.57 -25.64
C ARG A 342 -14.94 42.25 -24.36
N LYS A 343 -16.21 42.68 -24.30
CA LYS A 343 -17.16 42.25 -23.26
C LYS A 343 -17.48 40.77 -23.47
N LEU A 344 -17.26 39.95 -22.44
CA LEU A 344 -17.54 38.52 -22.44
C LEU A 344 -18.80 38.26 -21.63
N TYR A 345 -19.80 37.65 -22.26
CA TYR A 345 -21.07 37.35 -21.63
C TYR A 345 -21.23 35.85 -21.41
N ILE A 346 -22.34 35.44 -20.78
CA ILE A 346 -22.63 34.03 -20.48
C ILE A 346 -22.43 33.12 -21.70
N ASP A 347 -22.96 33.51 -22.87
CA ASP A 347 -22.82 32.73 -24.10
C ASP A 347 -21.35 32.58 -24.55
N ASP A 348 -20.51 33.60 -24.37
CA ASP A 348 -19.08 33.53 -24.68
C ASP A 348 -18.37 32.58 -23.70
N LEU A 349 -18.69 32.67 -22.40
CA LEU A 349 -18.14 31.78 -21.36
C LEU A 349 -18.50 30.32 -21.63
N LEU A 350 -19.76 30.02 -21.96
CA LEU A 350 -20.20 28.67 -22.29
C LEU A 350 -19.51 28.12 -23.55
N LYS A 351 -19.32 28.95 -24.59
CA LYS A 351 -18.54 28.57 -25.78
C LYS A 351 -17.08 28.26 -25.47
N MET A 352 -16.51 28.91 -24.46
CA MET A 352 -15.18 28.62 -23.94
C MET A 352 -15.17 27.47 -22.93
N GLY A 353 -16.27 26.76 -22.68
CA GLY A 353 -16.32 25.68 -21.70
C GLY A 353 -16.23 26.16 -20.23
N ILE A 354 -16.54 27.43 -19.97
CA ILE A 354 -16.58 28.03 -18.63
C ILE A 354 -18.04 28.12 -18.18
N SER A 355 -18.30 27.67 -16.95
CA SER A 355 -19.65 27.69 -16.38
C SER A 355 -20.23 29.10 -16.29
N SER A 356 -21.49 29.28 -16.69
CA SER A 356 -22.24 30.53 -16.53
C SER A 356 -22.29 31.02 -15.08
N ASN A 357 -22.27 30.10 -14.11
CA ASN A 357 -22.27 30.39 -12.69
C ASN A 357 -21.06 31.22 -12.23
N THR A 358 -19.99 31.32 -13.02
CA THR A 358 -18.79 32.10 -12.67
C THR A 358 -19.04 33.60 -12.51
N ILE A 359 -20.02 34.15 -13.25
CA ILE A 359 -20.39 35.58 -13.22
C ILE A 359 -21.78 35.85 -12.61
N CYS A 360 -22.51 34.79 -12.24
CA CYS A 360 -23.78 34.88 -11.51
C CYS A 360 -23.60 35.38 -10.06
N SER A 361 -24.70 35.51 -9.31
CA SER A 361 -24.71 36.05 -7.93
C SER A 361 -23.73 35.38 -6.97
N THR A 362 -23.55 34.06 -7.07
CA THR A 362 -22.63 33.26 -6.24
C THR A 362 -21.25 33.03 -6.88
N GLY A 363 -21.04 33.58 -8.08
CA GLY A 363 -19.89 33.32 -8.93
C GLY A 363 -18.57 33.88 -8.41
N TRP A 364 -17.48 33.14 -8.61
CA TRP A 364 -16.17 33.55 -8.12
C TRP A 364 -15.68 34.85 -8.76
N ILE A 365 -15.90 35.05 -10.07
CA ILE A 365 -15.49 36.27 -10.78
C ILE A 365 -16.25 37.49 -10.22
N ARG A 366 -17.53 37.30 -9.87
CA ARG A 366 -18.32 38.35 -9.21
C ARG A 366 -17.78 38.67 -7.82
N LYS A 367 -17.41 37.66 -7.02
CA LYS A 367 -16.88 37.85 -5.67
C LYS A 367 -15.57 38.65 -5.63
N ILE A 368 -14.76 38.55 -6.68
CA ILE A 368 -13.53 39.35 -6.82
C ILE A 368 -13.76 40.72 -7.47
N GLY A 369 -15.01 41.10 -7.73
CA GLY A 369 -15.37 42.44 -8.23
C GLY A 369 -15.17 42.66 -9.73
N LEU A 370 -14.95 41.61 -10.54
CA LEU A 370 -14.67 41.72 -11.98
C LEU A 370 -15.89 41.37 -12.87
N VAL A 371 -17.07 41.81 -12.45
CA VAL A 371 -18.33 41.65 -13.20
C VAL A 371 -19.04 42.99 -13.29
N TRP A 372 -19.41 43.37 -14.50
CA TRP A 372 -20.09 44.63 -14.81
C TRP A 372 -21.46 44.40 -15.41
N GLN A 373 -22.29 45.43 -15.39
CA GLN A 373 -23.67 45.41 -15.90
C GLN A 373 -23.76 46.22 -17.19
N ASP A 374 -24.28 45.59 -18.23
CA ASP A 374 -24.57 46.22 -19.51
C ASP A 374 -26.07 46.56 -19.59
N HIS A 375 -26.38 47.86 -19.54
CA HIS A 375 -27.75 48.38 -19.53
C HIS A 375 -28.31 48.59 -20.94
N GLU A 376 -27.46 48.58 -21.96
CA GLU A 376 -27.85 48.84 -23.35
C GLU A 376 -28.09 47.56 -24.14
N ARG A 377 -27.57 46.42 -23.64
CA ARG A 377 -27.69 45.15 -24.34
C ARG A 377 -29.11 44.59 -24.30
N VAL A 378 -29.64 44.31 -25.49
CA VAL A 378 -30.92 43.62 -25.67
C VAL A 378 -30.75 42.09 -25.63
N THR A 379 -31.82 41.41 -25.23
CA THR A 379 -31.92 39.94 -25.28
C THR A 379 -31.92 39.43 -26.73
N LYS A 380 -31.77 38.11 -26.93
CA LYS A 380 -31.84 37.47 -28.26
C LYS A 380 -33.16 37.76 -29.01
N GLN A 381 -34.21 38.17 -28.30
CA GLN A 381 -35.52 38.55 -28.85
C GLN A 381 -35.66 40.07 -29.09
N GLY A 382 -34.58 40.85 -29.02
CA GLY A 382 -34.58 42.30 -29.26
C GLY A 382 -35.18 43.16 -28.15
N LYS A 383 -35.61 42.57 -27.02
CA LYS A 383 -36.21 43.29 -25.89
C LYS A 383 -35.15 43.66 -24.84
N LYS A 384 -35.28 44.85 -24.24
CA LYS A 384 -34.51 45.25 -23.05
C LYS A 384 -34.95 44.38 -21.84
N PRO A 385 -34.03 43.70 -21.16
CA PRO A 385 -34.37 42.88 -20.00
C PRO A 385 -34.65 43.76 -18.77
N ASN A 386 -35.52 43.27 -17.86
CA ASN A 386 -35.83 43.96 -16.60
C ASN A 386 -34.60 44.11 -15.67
N ASN A 387 -33.62 43.22 -15.82
CA ASN A 387 -32.34 43.29 -15.11
C ASN A 387 -31.20 43.45 -16.12
N PRO A 388 -30.20 44.31 -15.87
CA PRO A 388 -29.09 44.52 -16.79
C PRO A 388 -28.25 43.25 -16.97
N ILE A 389 -27.79 43.02 -18.21
CA ILE A 389 -27.05 41.80 -18.57
C ILE A 389 -25.63 41.91 -18.03
N CYS A 390 -25.20 40.91 -17.27
CA CYS A 390 -23.86 40.90 -16.71
C CYS A 390 -22.82 40.43 -17.73
N TYR A 391 -21.65 41.07 -17.69
CA TYR A 391 -20.48 40.70 -18.50
C TYR A 391 -19.20 40.76 -17.68
N THR A 392 -18.16 40.14 -18.21
CA THR A 392 -16.80 40.17 -17.68
C THR A 392 -15.80 40.45 -18.81
N ASN A 393 -14.51 40.46 -18.50
CA ASN A 393 -13.44 40.70 -19.47
C ASN A 393 -12.45 39.53 -19.51
N LYS A 394 -11.49 39.61 -20.43
CA LYS A 394 -10.47 38.58 -20.61
C LYS A 394 -9.58 38.38 -19.38
N ASP A 395 -9.20 39.46 -18.70
CA ASP A 395 -8.37 39.39 -17.48
C ASP A 395 -9.05 38.63 -16.34
N ALA A 396 -10.36 38.83 -16.17
CA ALA A 396 -11.15 38.12 -15.17
C ALA A 396 -11.24 36.62 -15.47
N VAL A 397 -11.39 36.25 -16.74
CA VAL A 397 -11.36 34.85 -17.18
C VAL A 397 -9.97 34.24 -16.97
N LYS A 398 -8.91 34.98 -17.27
CA LYS A 398 -7.53 34.58 -16.97
C LYS A 398 -7.36 34.34 -15.47
N ALA A 399 -7.76 35.27 -14.62
CA ALA A 399 -7.71 35.12 -13.16
C ALA A 399 -8.50 33.88 -12.68
N TYR A 400 -9.66 33.62 -13.28
CA TYR A 400 -10.44 32.40 -13.00
C TYR A 400 -9.68 31.13 -13.36
N CYS A 401 -8.96 31.10 -14.48
CA CYS A 401 -8.15 29.94 -14.88
C CYS A 401 -7.02 29.66 -13.87
N PHE A 402 -6.44 30.71 -13.28
CA PHE A 402 -5.40 30.60 -12.25
C PHE A 402 -5.92 30.20 -10.87
N ARG A 403 -7.23 30.31 -10.60
CA ARG A 403 -7.83 30.02 -9.28
C ARG A 403 -7.46 28.65 -8.72
N ASP A 404 -7.56 27.62 -9.55
CA ASP A 404 -7.30 26.22 -9.16
C ASP A 404 -5.92 25.72 -9.61
N PHE A 405 -5.13 26.60 -10.24
CA PHE A 405 -3.76 26.27 -10.62
C PHE A 405 -2.88 26.13 -9.37
N SER A 406 -1.95 25.18 -9.41
CA SER A 406 -0.95 25.01 -8.36
C SER A 406 0.38 24.64 -9.00
N GLU A 407 1.46 25.30 -8.55
CA GLU A 407 2.83 24.98 -8.95
C GLU A 407 3.21 23.50 -8.73
N LYS A 408 2.48 22.79 -7.85
CA LYS A 408 2.68 21.34 -7.64
C LYS A 408 2.45 20.53 -8.91
N LEU A 409 1.56 20.98 -9.81
CA LEU A 409 1.30 20.33 -11.09
C LEU A 409 2.50 20.41 -12.03
N LEU A 410 3.46 21.31 -11.75
CA LEU A 410 4.68 21.50 -12.52
C LEU A 410 5.88 20.72 -11.98
N ARG A 411 5.75 20.07 -10.81
CA ARG A 411 6.86 19.31 -10.20
C ARG A 411 7.02 17.95 -10.86
N ALA A 412 8.25 17.46 -10.87
CA ALA A 412 8.53 16.09 -11.28
C ALA A 412 7.83 15.10 -10.31
N PHE A 413 7.16 14.11 -10.89
CA PHE A 413 6.59 12.97 -10.16
C PHE A 413 7.66 11.92 -9.86
N HIS A 414 8.55 11.69 -10.83
CA HIS A 414 9.64 10.72 -10.73
C HIS A 414 10.94 11.28 -11.28
N ILE A 415 12.04 10.82 -10.68
CA ILE A 415 13.39 11.00 -11.21
C ILE A 415 13.96 9.59 -11.37
N ASP A 416 14.30 9.22 -12.61
CA ASP A 416 14.84 7.90 -12.90
C ASP A 416 16.32 7.78 -12.53
N GLN A 417 16.88 6.58 -12.70
CA GLN A 417 18.27 6.27 -12.38
C GLN A 417 19.30 7.04 -13.20
N PHE A 418 18.89 7.68 -14.30
CA PHE A 418 19.76 8.49 -15.15
C PHE A 418 19.57 10.00 -14.90
N GLY A 419 18.79 10.37 -13.88
CA GLY A 419 18.49 11.76 -13.55
C GLY A 419 17.43 12.40 -14.44
N LYS A 420 16.72 11.64 -15.28
CA LYS A 420 15.63 12.18 -16.09
C LYS A 420 14.41 12.40 -15.20
N GLU A 421 13.89 13.63 -15.22
CA GLU A 421 12.69 14.03 -14.51
C GLU A 421 11.43 13.78 -15.36
N TYR A 422 10.41 13.19 -14.74
CA TYR A 422 9.12 12.90 -15.36
C TYR A 422 8.05 13.79 -14.73
N TYR A 423 7.44 14.62 -15.55
CA TYR A 423 6.40 15.57 -15.19
C TYR A 423 5.02 15.05 -15.56
N LEU A 424 3.98 15.83 -15.25
CA LEU A 424 2.61 15.49 -15.59
C LEU A 424 2.42 15.19 -17.10
N LYS A 425 3.08 15.94 -17.97
CA LYS A 425 3.04 15.74 -19.45
C LYS A 425 3.63 14.39 -19.89
N ASP A 426 4.51 13.81 -19.08
CA ASP A 426 5.23 12.57 -19.38
C ASP A 426 4.47 11.33 -18.88
N LEU A 427 3.28 11.51 -18.29
CA LEU A 427 2.45 10.42 -17.76
C LEU A 427 1.37 9.99 -18.77
N LEU A 428 1.01 8.71 -18.69
CA LEU A 428 -0.03 8.11 -19.50
C LEU A 428 -1.43 8.51 -19.02
N PHE A 429 -1.70 8.37 -17.71
CA PHE A 429 -3.02 8.59 -17.11
C PHE A 429 -3.20 10.02 -16.57
N ILE A 430 -3.43 10.94 -17.50
CA ILE A 430 -3.76 12.34 -17.20
C ILE A 430 -5.18 12.69 -17.65
N ARG A 431 -5.77 13.71 -17.04
CA ARG A 431 -7.11 14.19 -17.37
C ARG A 431 -7.28 15.67 -17.04
N SER A 432 -8.29 16.31 -17.61
CA SER A 432 -8.68 17.66 -17.19
C SER A 432 -9.15 17.68 -15.73
N LEU A 433 -8.84 18.75 -15.02
CA LEU A 433 -9.22 18.92 -13.62
C LEU A 433 -10.75 19.03 -13.48
N GLY A 434 -11.35 18.14 -12.69
CA GLY A 434 -12.77 18.23 -12.35
C GLY A 434 -13.04 19.33 -11.34
N LEU A 435 -14.06 20.15 -11.60
CA LEU A 435 -14.51 21.23 -10.72
C LEU A 435 -15.68 20.77 -9.85
N SER A 436 -15.90 21.44 -8.71
CA SER A 436 -17.02 21.15 -7.80
C SER A 436 -18.41 21.28 -8.43
N THR A 437 -18.50 22.03 -9.54
CA THR A 437 -19.71 22.20 -10.35
C THR A 437 -20.02 21.00 -11.25
N GLY A 438 -19.16 19.97 -11.29
CA GLY A 438 -19.27 18.82 -12.20
C GLY A 438 -18.69 19.06 -13.60
N SER A 439 -18.29 20.29 -13.92
CA SER A 439 -17.60 20.63 -15.18
C SER A 439 -16.08 20.35 -15.10
N TYR A 440 -15.41 20.29 -16.26
CA TYR A 440 -13.95 20.10 -16.34
C TYR A 440 -13.25 21.39 -16.76
N ALA A 441 -12.18 21.74 -16.05
CA ALA A 441 -11.26 22.80 -16.42
C ALA A 441 -10.28 22.29 -17.48
N HIS A 442 -10.62 22.45 -18.76
CA HIS A 442 -9.78 22.01 -19.89
C HIS A 442 -8.43 22.76 -19.98
N TRP A 443 -8.29 23.91 -19.30
CA TRP A 443 -7.04 24.66 -19.13
C TRP A 443 -6.10 24.11 -18.06
N LEU A 444 -6.51 23.07 -17.30
CA LEU A 444 -5.70 22.42 -16.28
C LEU A 444 -5.69 20.91 -16.47
N ALA A 445 -4.51 20.34 -16.66
CA ALA A 445 -4.26 18.92 -16.57
C ALA A 445 -4.00 18.49 -15.11
N THR A 446 -4.38 17.26 -14.77
CA THR A 446 -4.08 16.62 -13.49
C THR A 446 -3.92 15.11 -13.65
N SER A 447 -3.19 14.48 -12.72
CA SER A 447 -3.03 13.02 -12.64
C SER A 447 -4.26 12.35 -12.02
N CYS A 448 -4.55 11.10 -12.38
CA CYS A 448 -5.61 10.34 -11.73
C CYS A 448 -5.25 9.96 -10.28
N SER A 449 -5.98 10.48 -9.29
CA SER A 449 -5.76 10.14 -7.88
C SER A 449 -6.55 8.91 -7.42
N GLN A 450 -6.07 8.23 -6.37
CA GLN A 450 -6.78 7.11 -5.74
C GLN A 450 -8.20 7.51 -5.31
N SER A 451 -8.37 8.73 -4.78
CA SER A 451 -9.69 9.21 -4.34
C SER A 451 -10.68 9.27 -5.49
N MET A 452 -10.22 9.73 -6.67
CA MET A 452 -11.05 9.80 -7.88
C MET A 452 -11.48 8.40 -8.33
N PHE A 453 -10.55 7.46 -8.30
CA PHE A 453 -10.83 6.06 -8.60
C PHE A 453 -11.82 5.43 -7.61
N THR A 454 -11.62 5.63 -6.30
CA THR A 454 -12.57 5.18 -5.27
C THR A 454 -13.95 5.82 -5.41
N THR A 455 -14.03 7.08 -5.84
CA THR A 455 -15.30 7.72 -6.16
C THR A 455 -15.96 7.05 -7.37
N PHE A 456 -15.21 6.74 -8.42
CA PHE A 456 -15.72 6.00 -9.58
C PHE A 456 -16.28 4.63 -9.19
N LEU A 457 -15.62 3.89 -8.30
CA LEU A 457 -16.10 2.58 -7.85
C LEU A 457 -17.52 2.63 -7.25
N ARG A 458 -17.99 3.77 -6.73
CA ARG A 458 -19.39 3.91 -6.27
C ARG A 458 -20.42 3.88 -7.41
N TYR A 459 -20.00 4.24 -8.62
CA TYR A 459 -20.83 4.25 -9.82
C TYR A 459 -20.66 2.99 -10.69
N PHE A 460 -19.72 2.13 -10.33
CA PHE A 460 -19.44 0.90 -11.06
C PHE A 460 -20.65 -0.06 -11.13
N PRO A 461 -21.47 -0.28 -10.07
CA PRO A 461 -22.65 -1.15 -10.18
C PRO A 461 -23.65 -0.67 -11.24
N ALA A 462 -23.91 0.64 -11.28
CA ALA A 462 -24.80 1.22 -12.28
C ALA A 462 -24.24 1.09 -13.69
N LEU A 463 -22.92 1.28 -13.86
CA LEU A 463 -22.27 1.07 -15.15
C LEU A 463 -22.32 -0.39 -15.59
N ALA A 464 -22.11 -1.33 -14.66
CA ALA A 464 -22.22 -2.77 -14.92
C ALA A 464 -23.65 -3.17 -15.29
N ALA A 465 -24.67 -2.64 -14.61
CA ALA A 465 -26.07 -2.92 -14.95
C ALA A 465 -26.45 -2.44 -16.37
N GLU A 466 -25.82 -1.38 -16.87
CA GLU A 466 -26.08 -0.84 -18.21
C GLU A 466 -25.29 -1.55 -19.31
N TYR A 467 -24.03 -1.93 -19.05
CA TYR A 467 -23.09 -2.37 -20.09
C TYR A 467 -22.57 -3.81 -19.92
N ALA A 468 -22.93 -4.51 -18.85
CA ALA A 468 -22.47 -5.87 -18.55
C ALA A 468 -23.64 -6.84 -18.36
N SER A 469 -23.37 -8.14 -18.48
CA SER A 469 -24.36 -9.22 -18.39
C SER A 469 -24.86 -9.45 -16.95
N SER A 470 -24.09 -9.01 -15.96
CA SER A 470 -24.44 -9.11 -14.54
C SER A 470 -24.20 -7.80 -13.81
N SER A 471 -25.22 -7.32 -13.09
CA SER A 471 -25.05 -6.29 -12.08
C SER A 471 -24.33 -6.90 -10.87
N ILE A 472 -23.23 -6.28 -10.42
CA ILE A 472 -22.45 -6.73 -9.26
C ILE A 472 -22.34 -5.57 -8.27
N GLU A 473 -22.53 -5.86 -6.98
CA GLU A 473 -22.18 -4.93 -5.92
C GLU A 473 -20.65 -4.80 -5.79
N VAL A 474 -20.15 -3.58 -5.60
CA VAL A 474 -18.71 -3.38 -5.45
C VAL A 474 -18.28 -3.69 -4.04
N ASP A 475 -17.72 -4.89 -3.87
CA ASP A 475 -16.99 -5.29 -2.67
C ASP A 475 -15.50 -5.55 -2.98
N PHE A 476 -14.87 -4.65 -3.75
CA PHE A 476 -13.44 -4.75 -4.00
C PHE A 476 -12.73 -3.40 -4.03
N THR A 477 -11.43 -3.46 -3.75
CA THR A 477 -10.52 -2.31 -3.86
C THR A 477 -9.44 -2.59 -4.91
N SER A 478 -8.72 -1.56 -5.37
CA SER A 478 -7.58 -1.73 -6.28
C SER A 478 -6.49 -2.67 -5.72
N HIS A 479 -6.42 -2.85 -4.40
CA HIS A 479 -5.48 -3.77 -3.77
C HIS A 479 -5.89 -5.24 -3.91
N HIS A 480 -7.18 -5.55 -4.10
CA HIS A 480 -7.66 -6.93 -4.18
C HIS A 480 -7.17 -7.63 -5.45
N PHE A 481 -7.03 -6.93 -6.58
CA PHE A 481 -6.43 -7.51 -7.81
C PHE A 481 -5.01 -8.02 -7.58
N ARG A 482 -4.21 -7.27 -6.81
CA ARG A 482 -2.85 -7.69 -6.44
C ARG A 482 -2.87 -8.92 -5.54
N HIS A 483 -3.75 -8.97 -4.55
CA HIS A 483 -3.91 -10.15 -3.69
C HIS A 483 -4.33 -11.38 -4.51
N THR A 484 -5.25 -11.19 -5.45
CA THR A 484 -5.76 -12.24 -6.32
C THR A 484 -4.66 -12.79 -7.20
N LEU A 485 -3.98 -11.93 -7.97
CA LEU A 485 -2.91 -12.39 -8.85
C LEU A 485 -1.73 -12.99 -8.07
N ASN A 486 -1.37 -12.43 -6.91
CA ASN A 486 -0.30 -13.00 -6.08
C ASN A 486 -0.68 -14.38 -5.51
N THR A 487 -1.96 -14.59 -5.19
CA THR A 487 -2.45 -15.89 -4.73
C THR A 487 -2.50 -16.89 -5.89
N LEU A 488 -2.97 -16.48 -7.08
CA LEU A 488 -2.96 -17.34 -8.27
C LEU A 488 -1.55 -17.74 -8.70
N LEU A 489 -0.58 -16.82 -8.64
CA LEU A 489 0.83 -17.15 -8.92
C LEU A 489 1.42 -18.11 -7.87
N ASP A 490 1.05 -17.94 -6.60
CA ASP A 490 1.47 -18.85 -5.52
C ASP A 490 0.87 -20.25 -5.70
N GLU A 491 -0.42 -20.33 -6.02
CA GLU A 491 -1.11 -21.59 -6.32
C GLU A 491 -0.56 -22.23 -7.61
N GLY A 492 -0.17 -21.42 -8.60
CA GLY A 492 0.50 -21.87 -9.82
C GLY A 492 1.95 -22.31 -9.61
N GLY A 493 2.48 -22.28 -8.38
CA GLY A 493 3.81 -22.79 -8.04
C GLY A 493 4.96 -21.79 -8.17
N LEU A 494 4.68 -20.51 -8.48
CA LEU A 494 5.71 -19.47 -8.59
C LEU A 494 6.36 -19.21 -7.23
N SER A 495 7.70 -19.20 -7.16
CA SER A 495 8.42 -19.01 -5.89
C SER A 495 8.18 -17.64 -5.25
N ASP A 496 8.32 -17.55 -3.92
CA ASP A 496 8.23 -16.29 -3.16
C ASP A 496 9.18 -15.21 -3.73
N LEU A 497 10.36 -15.62 -4.20
CA LEU A 497 11.37 -14.72 -4.78
C LEU A 497 10.86 -14.12 -6.08
N LEU A 498 10.40 -14.95 -7.01
CA LEU A 498 9.86 -14.50 -8.30
C LEU A 498 8.58 -13.68 -8.13
N GLN A 499 7.70 -14.05 -7.19
CA GLN A 499 6.56 -13.21 -6.83
C GLN A 499 7.02 -11.84 -6.30
N THR A 500 8.04 -11.81 -5.42
CA THR A 500 8.59 -10.56 -4.86
C THR A 500 9.12 -9.65 -5.95
N GLU A 501 9.87 -10.21 -6.89
CA GLU A 501 10.42 -9.52 -8.04
C GLU A 501 9.33 -9.04 -9.00
N TRP A 502 8.44 -9.96 -9.43
CA TRP A 502 7.30 -9.68 -10.31
C TRP A 502 6.53 -8.48 -9.79
N PHE A 503 6.27 -8.43 -8.48
CA PHE A 503 5.49 -7.39 -7.82
C PHE A 503 6.29 -6.16 -7.36
N GLY A 504 7.59 -6.08 -7.69
CA GLY A 504 8.47 -4.95 -7.37
C GLY A 504 8.65 -4.69 -5.88
N ARG A 505 8.60 -5.74 -5.03
CA ARG A 505 8.76 -5.63 -3.58
C ARG A 505 10.24 -5.63 -3.21
N THR A 506 10.61 -4.87 -2.17
CA THR A 506 12.00 -4.85 -1.67
C THR A 506 12.27 -5.97 -0.68
N ASN A 507 11.28 -6.37 0.11
CA ASN A 507 11.42 -7.41 1.13
C ASN A 507 10.54 -8.63 0.79
N PRO A 508 11.12 -9.84 0.67
CA PRO A 508 10.36 -11.08 0.46
C PRO A 508 9.28 -11.34 1.52
N ARG A 509 9.50 -10.88 2.77
CA ARG A 509 8.50 -11.03 3.85
C ARG A 509 7.19 -10.33 3.55
N ASP A 510 7.21 -9.29 2.71
CA ASP A 510 6.01 -8.56 2.33
C ASP A 510 5.13 -9.36 1.36
N THR A 511 5.68 -10.35 0.65
CA THR A 511 4.94 -11.20 -0.30
C THR A 511 3.94 -12.10 0.42
N LYS A 512 4.32 -12.67 1.57
CA LYS A 512 3.43 -13.53 2.38
C LYS A 512 2.15 -12.85 2.86
N ALA A 513 2.15 -11.52 3.00
CA ALA A 513 0.94 -10.78 3.34
C ALA A 513 -0.10 -10.75 2.21
N TYR A 514 0.28 -11.16 0.99
CA TYR A 514 -0.58 -11.20 -0.19
C TYR A 514 -0.95 -12.61 -0.65
N GLN A 515 -0.36 -13.64 -0.05
CA GLN A 515 -0.70 -15.05 -0.29
C GLN A 515 -1.84 -15.44 0.64
N HIS A 516 -2.96 -15.86 0.07
CA HIS A 516 -4.11 -16.34 0.82
C HIS A 516 -4.30 -17.85 0.75
N THR A 517 -3.42 -18.56 0.03
CA THR A 517 -3.39 -20.02 -0.05
C THR A 517 -3.20 -20.62 1.35
N SER A 518 -4.11 -21.49 1.76
CA SER A 518 -3.96 -22.23 3.01
C SER A 518 -2.83 -23.26 2.90
N ARG A 519 -2.18 -23.58 4.02
CA ARG A 519 -1.11 -24.61 4.03
C ARG A 519 -1.69 -25.98 3.67
N GLU A 520 -2.93 -26.20 4.06
CA GLU A 520 -3.73 -27.37 3.83
C GLU A 520 -4.02 -27.55 2.33
N LYS A 521 -4.37 -26.48 1.61
CA LYS A 521 -4.54 -26.51 0.15
C LYS A 521 -3.25 -26.88 -0.56
N ARG A 522 -2.10 -26.31 -0.16
CA ARG A 522 -0.78 -26.67 -0.72
C ARG A 522 -0.44 -28.15 -0.49
N ALA A 523 -0.79 -28.69 0.67
CA ALA A 523 -0.65 -30.12 0.93
C ALA A 523 -1.55 -30.97 0.03
N LEU A 524 -2.81 -30.58 -0.20
CA LEU A 524 -3.71 -31.27 -1.14
C LEU A 524 -3.17 -31.25 -2.57
N MET A 525 -2.72 -30.09 -3.06
CA MET A 525 -2.13 -29.96 -4.39
C MET A 525 -0.92 -30.91 -4.56
N LEU A 526 -0.01 -30.92 -3.58
CA LEU A 526 1.15 -31.81 -3.61
C LEU A 526 0.77 -33.30 -3.61
N ARG A 527 -0.29 -33.68 -2.87
CA ARG A 527 -0.79 -35.07 -2.89
C ARG A 527 -1.26 -35.45 -4.30
N GLU A 528 -2.03 -34.59 -4.94
CA GLU A 528 -2.52 -34.81 -6.31
C GLU A 528 -1.38 -34.84 -7.33
N ASP A 529 -0.37 -33.98 -7.19
CA ASP A 529 0.80 -33.97 -8.07
C ASP A 529 1.64 -35.25 -7.92
N ILE A 530 1.76 -35.79 -6.70
CA ILE A 530 2.40 -37.10 -6.48
C ILE A 530 1.61 -38.22 -7.18
N LYS A 531 0.27 -38.23 -7.06
CA LYS A 531 -0.58 -39.23 -7.74
C LYS A 531 -0.43 -39.17 -9.25
N LYS A 532 -0.31 -37.97 -9.82
CA LYS A 532 -0.09 -37.74 -11.26
C LYS A 532 1.34 -38.10 -11.71
N GLY A 533 2.23 -38.48 -10.80
CA GLY A 533 3.63 -38.83 -11.11
C GLY A 533 4.53 -37.63 -11.45
N LEU A 534 4.03 -36.41 -11.21
CA LEU A 534 4.71 -35.13 -11.48
C LEU A 534 5.75 -34.78 -10.41
N VAL A 535 5.85 -35.58 -9.35
CA VAL A 535 6.75 -35.35 -8.22
C VAL A 535 7.77 -36.47 -8.12
N GLY A 536 9.04 -36.11 -7.91
CA GLY A 536 10.16 -36.99 -7.60
C GLY A 536 10.50 -36.99 -6.10
N GLY A 537 11.30 -37.97 -5.69
CA GLY A 537 11.72 -38.18 -4.30
C GLY A 537 11.28 -39.51 -3.73
N LEU A 538 11.88 -39.89 -2.60
CA LEU A 538 11.71 -41.22 -2.00
C LEU A 538 10.24 -41.53 -1.66
N LEU A 539 9.49 -40.52 -1.20
CA LEU A 539 8.06 -40.66 -0.91
C LEU A 539 7.24 -41.00 -2.17
N ALA A 540 7.55 -40.36 -3.30
CA ALA A 540 6.87 -40.62 -4.57
C ALA A 540 7.24 -42.01 -5.12
N GLU A 541 8.49 -42.43 -4.98
CA GLU A 541 8.94 -43.78 -5.35
C GLU A 541 8.27 -44.87 -4.51
N GLN A 542 8.17 -44.67 -3.20
CA GLN A 542 7.46 -45.57 -2.29
C GLN A 542 5.98 -45.67 -2.64
N LEU A 543 5.36 -44.58 -3.11
CA LEU A 543 3.94 -44.61 -3.46
C LEU A 543 3.66 -45.49 -4.69
N LYS A 544 4.59 -45.57 -5.65
CA LYS A 544 4.43 -46.36 -6.88
C LYS A 544 4.29 -47.86 -6.62
N VAL A 545 4.90 -48.37 -5.54
CA VAL A 545 4.88 -49.79 -5.19
C VAL A 545 3.74 -50.16 -4.24
N VAL A 546 2.95 -49.18 -3.81
CA VAL A 546 1.85 -49.34 -2.86
C VAL A 546 0.52 -49.54 -3.62
N PRO A 547 -0.38 -50.43 -3.17
CA PRO A 547 -1.71 -50.62 -3.78
C PRO A 547 -2.52 -49.32 -3.84
N VAL A 548 -3.21 -49.10 -4.96
CA VAL A 548 -3.93 -47.84 -5.25
C VAL A 548 -4.94 -47.50 -4.15
N GLU A 549 -5.57 -48.49 -3.54
CA GLU A 549 -6.61 -48.31 -2.51
C GLU A 549 -6.07 -47.65 -1.23
N VAL A 550 -4.77 -47.78 -0.95
CA VAL A 550 -4.15 -47.25 0.28
C VAL A 550 -3.24 -46.04 0.02
N GLN A 551 -2.97 -45.70 -1.24
CA GLN A 551 -2.13 -44.54 -1.60
C GLN A 551 -2.66 -43.24 -0.97
N ASP A 552 -3.98 -43.03 -1.01
CA ASP A 552 -4.63 -41.85 -0.43
C ASP A 552 -4.44 -41.76 1.08
N ALA A 553 -4.54 -42.88 1.79
CA ALA A 553 -4.32 -42.95 3.23
C ALA A 553 -2.87 -42.63 3.59
N ILE A 554 -1.90 -43.13 2.82
CA ILE A 554 -0.47 -42.86 3.04
C ILE A 554 -0.15 -41.38 2.77
N LEU A 555 -0.61 -40.84 1.65
CA LEU A 555 -0.43 -39.42 1.30
C LEU A 555 -1.07 -38.52 2.36
N LYS A 556 -2.26 -38.88 2.85
CA LYS A 556 -2.95 -38.17 3.92
C LYS A 556 -2.18 -38.18 5.24
N ALA A 557 -1.60 -39.32 5.61
CA ALA A 557 -0.82 -39.46 6.83
C ALA A 557 0.53 -38.73 6.74
N ARG A 558 1.24 -38.84 5.61
CA ARG A 558 2.60 -38.31 5.40
C ARG A 558 2.63 -36.82 5.09
N ILE A 559 1.66 -36.29 4.35
CA ILE A 559 1.70 -34.92 3.83
C ILE A 559 0.64 -34.09 4.56
N GLN A 560 0.99 -33.60 5.76
CA GLN A 560 0.14 -32.69 6.55
C GLN A 560 0.60 -31.24 6.46
N ALA A 561 1.87 -31.02 6.14
CA ALA A 561 2.48 -29.70 5.98
C ALA A 561 3.43 -29.71 4.78
N VAL A 562 3.56 -28.56 4.13
CA VAL A 562 4.42 -28.37 2.95
C VAL A 562 5.28 -27.14 3.19
N HIS A 563 6.59 -27.32 3.13
CA HIS A 563 7.57 -26.25 3.29
C HIS A 563 8.46 -26.19 2.05
N ASP A 564 8.52 -25.03 1.39
CA ASP A 564 9.49 -24.78 0.34
C ASP A 564 10.88 -24.60 0.95
N VAL A 565 11.86 -25.35 0.46
CA VAL A 565 13.26 -25.31 0.92
C VAL A 565 14.23 -24.84 -0.18
N GLY A 566 13.71 -24.20 -1.24
CA GLY A 566 14.50 -23.64 -2.34
C GLY A 566 14.60 -24.61 -3.52
N THR A 567 15.37 -25.69 -3.38
CA THR A 567 15.58 -26.69 -4.45
C THR A 567 14.43 -27.70 -4.60
N GLY A 568 13.50 -27.70 -3.65
CA GLY A 568 12.37 -28.63 -3.60
C GLY A 568 11.49 -28.36 -2.38
N ILE A 569 10.78 -29.40 -1.96
CA ILE A 569 9.69 -29.32 -0.97
C ILE A 569 9.95 -30.31 0.16
N CYS A 570 9.81 -29.84 1.39
CA CYS A 570 9.86 -30.64 2.60
C CYS A 570 8.45 -30.89 3.15
N VAL A 571 8.08 -32.17 3.30
CA VAL A 571 6.80 -32.60 3.87
C VAL A 571 6.88 -33.00 5.35
N HIS A 572 8.04 -32.77 5.98
CA HIS A 572 8.26 -33.12 7.38
C HIS A 572 7.29 -32.40 8.33
N ASN A 573 6.71 -33.15 9.26
CA ASN A 573 5.79 -32.60 10.25
C ASN A 573 6.54 -32.06 11.49
N PHE A 574 6.92 -30.78 11.42
CA PHE A 574 7.61 -30.07 12.51
C PHE A 574 6.78 -29.91 13.78
N SER A 575 5.46 -30.13 13.74
CA SER A 575 4.62 -30.11 14.94
C SER A 575 4.76 -31.38 15.79
N GLN A 576 5.23 -32.47 15.20
CA GLN A 576 5.45 -33.74 15.91
C GLN A 576 6.89 -33.86 16.39
N THR A 577 7.86 -33.55 15.52
CA THR A 577 9.29 -33.71 15.83
C THR A 577 10.12 -32.61 15.16
N PRO A 578 11.22 -32.14 15.79
CA PRO A 578 12.24 -31.37 15.10
C PRO A 578 12.90 -32.17 13.97
N CYS A 579 13.36 -31.49 12.92
CA CYS A 579 14.06 -32.14 11.81
C CYS A 579 15.51 -32.50 12.19
N GLU A 580 15.82 -33.79 12.15
CA GLU A 580 17.16 -34.34 12.41
C GLU A 580 18.22 -33.90 11.40
N ARG A 581 17.80 -33.42 10.22
CA ARG A 581 18.69 -33.09 9.09
C ARG A 581 19.06 -31.61 9.00
N HIS A 582 18.47 -30.72 9.78
CA HIS A 582 18.84 -29.29 9.86
C HIS A 582 19.17 -28.62 8.50
N LEU A 583 18.19 -28.56 7.58
CA LEU A 583 18.33 -27.99 6.21
C LEU A 583 19.21 -28.81 5.23
N GLN A 584 19.64 -30.02 5.58
CA GLN A 584 20.32 -30.94 4.65
C GLN A 584 19.31 -31.78 3.85
N CYS A 585 18.25 -31.15 3.32
CA CYS A 585 17.13 -31.85 2.67
C CYS A 585 17.56 -32.61 1.41
N SER A 586 18.50 -32.07 0.63
CA SER A 586 19.04 -32.73 -0.56
C SER A 586 19.96 -33.91 -0.26
N ALA A 587 20.35 -34.14 1.00
CA ALA A 587 21.22 -35.25 1.39
C ALA A 587 20.42 -36.53 1.69
N ASP A 588 19.69 -37.02 0.69
CA ASP A 588 18.91 -38.28 0.76
C ASP A 588 17.90 -38.28 1.94
N CYS A 589 17.07 -37.24 1.99
CA CYS A 589 16.03 -37.10 3.01
C CYS A 589 14.73 -37.77 2.57
N LYS A 590 14.16 -38.61 3.44
CA LYS A 590 12.88 -39.31 3.22
C LYS A 590 11.66 -38.38 3.04
N ASP A 591 11.72 -37.19 3.65
CA ASP A 591 10.63 -36.21 3.67
C ASP A 591 10.84 -35.10 2.63
N TYR A 592 11.84 -35.24 1.75
CA TYR A 592 12.15 -34.28 0.69
C TYR A 592 11.63 -34.79 -0.66
N VAL A 593 10.86 -33.95 -1.33
CA VAL A 593 10.27 -34.21 -2.65
C VAL A 593 10.48 -33.01 -3.57
N TRP A 594 10.35 -33.20 -4.87
CA TRP A 594 10.49 -32.11 -5.84
C TRP A 594 9.54 -32.28 -7.02
N VAL A 595 9.12 -31.18 -7.61
CA VAL A 595 8.32 -31.20 -8.83
C VAL A 595 9.25 -31.44 -10.01
N LYS A 596 8.86 -32.33 -10.93
CA LYS A 596 9.56 -32.60 -12.19
C LYS A 596 9.26 -31.50 -13.20
N ASP A 597 10.21 -31.22 -14.09
CA ASP A 597 10.13 -30.15 -15.08
C ASP A 597 9.85 -28.74 -14.50
N ASP A 598 10.29 -28.51 -13.26
CA ASP A 598 10.21 -27.21 -12.60
C ASP A 598 11.38 -26.31 -12.99
N LYS A 599 11.19 -25.57 -14.08
CA LYS A 599 12.18 -24.59 -14.57
C LYS A 599 12.43 -23.44 -13.59
N SER A 600 11.48 -23.14 -12.69
CA SER A 600 11.61 -22.00 -11.76
C SER A 600 12.68 -22.22 -10.68
N ARG A 601 12.98 -23.48 -10.35
CA ARG A 601 13.98 -23.88 -9.35
C ARG A 601 15.31 -24.32 -9.97
N LEU A 602 15.41 -24.35 -11.30
CA LEU A 602 16.56 -24.91 -12.01
C LEU A 602 17.87 -24.18 -11.68
N ASP A 603 17.87 -22.86 -11.63
CA ASP A 603 19.09 -22.08 -11.38
C ASP A 603 19.61 -22.29 -9.95
N GLU A 604 18.72 -22.34 -8.96
CA GLU A 604 19.11 -22.64 -7.58
C GLU A 604 19.60 -24.09 -7.44
N GLN A 605 19.01 -25.04 -8.18
CA GLN A 605 19.48 -26.43 -8.23
C GLN A 605 20.89 -26.53 -8.83
N LYS A 606 21.14 -25.86 -9.97
CA LYS A 606 22.47 -25.75 -10.59
C LYS A 606 23.49 -25.14 -9.63
N ARG A 607 23.12 -24.03 -8.97
CA ARG A 607 23.95 -23.37 -7.96
C ARG A 607 24.29 -24.29 -6.79
N GLN A 608 23.30 -24.96 -6.20
CA GLN A 608 23.53 -25.89 -5.08
C GLN A 608 24.37 -27.09 -5.51
N TYR A 609 24.16 -27.61 -6.73
CA TYR A 609 24.97 -28.69 -7.29
C TYR A 609 26.43 -28.27 -7.41
N ALA A 610 26.69 -27.11 -8.02
CA ALA A 610 28.03 -26.61 -8.24
C ALA A 610 28.78 -26.34 -6.93
N LEU A 611 28.13 -25.69 -5.96
CA LEU A 611 28.69 -25.47 -4.61
C LEU A 611 28.98 -26.80 -3.89
N THR A 612 28.11 -27.79 -4.03
CA THR A 612 28.30 -29.12 -3.41
C THR A 612 29.45 -29.88 -4.08
N ALA A 613 29.59 -29.78 -5.41
CA ALA A 613 30.68 -30.40 -6.16
C ALA A 613 32.04 -29.81 -5.75
N LEU A 614 32.11 -28.49 -5.59
CA LEU A 614 33.30 -27.81 -5.07
C LEU A 614 33.62 -28.26 -3.63
N ALA A 615 32.60 -28.33 -2.76
CA ALA A 615 32.77 -28.80 -1.39
C ALA A 615 33.29 -30.25 -1.32
N ARG A 616 32.81 -31.13 -2.21
CA ARG A 616 33.28 -32.50 -2.36
C ARG A 616 34.76 -32.55 -2.78
N LYS A 617 35.15 -31.80 -3.81
CA LYS A 617 36.54 -31.70 -4.30
C LYS A 617 37.49 -31.20 -3.20
N ASN A 618 37.04 -30.23 -2.40
CA ASN A 618 37.81 -29.73 -1.26
C ASN A 618 37.95 -30.78 -0.16
N ALA A 619 36.90 -31.56 0.12
CA ALA A 619 36.96 -32.66 1.09
C ALA A 619 37.93 -33.76 0.64
N GLU A 620 37.97 -34.09 -0.66
CA GLU A 620 38.94 -35.04 -1.25
C GLU A 620 40.38 -34.55 -1.10
N LYS A 621 40.67 -33.29 -1.42
CA LYS A 621 42.00 -32.70 -1.23
C LYS A 621 42.45 -32.77 0.23
N GLN A 622 41.53 -32.61 1.18
CA GLN A 622 41.80 -32.64 2.61
C GLN A 622 41.93 -34.06 3.18
N LEU A 623 41.65 -35.10 2.40
CA LEU A 623 41.70 -36.49 2.82
C LEU A 623 43.15 -36.97 3.05
N SER A 624 44.12 -36.33 2.40
CA SER A 624 45.56 -36.53 2.59
C SER A 624 46.14 -35.82 3.83
N SER A 625 45.31 -35.11 4.60
CA SER A 625 45.74 -34.35 5.80
C SER A 625 45.58 -35.12 7.11
N ASN A 626 46.04 -34.54 8.23
CA ASN A 626 46.03 -35.13 9.59
C ASN A 626 44.65 -35.53 10.19
N LYS A 627 43.53 -35.44 9.45
CA LYS A 627 42.18 -35.83 9.91
C LYS A 627 41.35 -36.57 8.84
N PRO A 628 41.79 -37.75 8.34
CA PRO A 628 41.17 -38.43 7.20
C PRO A 628 39.73 -38.89 7.45
N LYS A 629 39.37 -39.32 8.68
CA LYS A 629 38.00 -39.77 9.01
C LYS A 629 36.95 -38.69 8.79
N LYS A 630 37.23 -37.43 9.16
CA LYS A 630 36.27 -36.34 8.97
C LYS A 630 36.04 -36.05 7.49
N SER A 631 37.10 -36.10 6.69
CA SER A 631 37.02 -35.88 5.24
C SER A 631 36.17 -36.95 4.54
N ALA A 632 36.26 -38.21 4.97
CA ALA A 632 35.44 -39.30 4.42
C ALA A 632 33.93 -39.10 4.67
N ASP A 633 33.53 -38.68 5.88
CA ASP A 633 32.12 -38.39 6.20
C ASP A 633 31.57 -37.23 5.34
N TRP A 634 32.39 -36.21 5.10
CA TRP A 634 32.03 -35.08 4.23
C TRP A 634 31.86 -35.49 2.77
N ILE A 635 32.71 -36.38 2.25
CA ILE A 635 32.56 -36.93 0.89
C ILE A 635 31.24 -37.70 0.79
N ALA A 636 31.00 -38.64 1.70
CA ALA A 636 29.78 -39.43 1.70
C ALA A 636 28.51 -38.56 1.81
N HIS A 637 28.56 -37.47 2.59
CA HIS A 637 27.46 -36.52 2.69
C HIS A 637 27.23 -35.73 1.40
N ASN A 638 28.29 -35.23 0.77
CA ASN A 638 28.20 -34.49 -0.48
C ASN A 638 27.79 -35.40 -1.66
N ASP A 639 28.21 -36.66 -1.68
CA ASP A 639 27.79 -37.65 -2.68
C ASP A 639 26.29 -37.87 -2.66
N LYS A 640 25.68 -37.97 -1.47
CA LYS A 640 24.22 -38.08 -1.30
C LYS A 640 23.50 -36.85 -1.88
N LYS A 641 24.05 -35.66 -1.65
CA LYS A 641 23.50 -34.41 -2.19
C LYS A 641 23.59 -34.35 -3.70
N LEU A 642 24.77 -34.61 -4.26
CA LEU A 642 25.01 -34.60 -5.70
C LEU A 642 24.13 -35.61 -6.40
N LYS A 643 23.97 -36.81 -5.84
CA LYS A 643 23.04 -37.82 -6.38
C LYS A 643 21.61 -37.29 -6.47
N THR A 644 21.10 -36.70 -5.39
CA THR A 644 19.73 -36.17 -5.38
C THR A 644 19.57 -35.00 -6.36
N LEU A 645 20.50 -34.04 -6.35
CA LEU A 645 20.47 -32.88 -7.23
C LEU A 645 20.65 -33.26 -8.71
N ALA A 646 21.45 -34.29 -9.02
CA ALA A 646 21.59 -34.82 -10.38
C ALA A 646 20.25 -35.36 -10.91
N VAL A 647 19.50 -36.08 -10.08
CA VAL A 647 18.16 -36.56 -10.47
C VAL A 647 17.21 -35.38 -10.70
N GLN A 648 17.27 -34.34 -9.86
CA GLN A 648 16.46 -33.12 -10.08
C GLN A 648 16.81 -32.41 -11.39
N LEU A 649 18.10 -32.30 -11.72
CA LEU A 649 18.56 -31.72 -12.96
C LEU A 649 18.10 -32.55 -14.17
N ALA A 650 18.19 -33.88 -14.09
CA ALA A 650 17.71 -34.79 -15.13
C ALA A 650 16.19 -34.72 -15.32
N ASP A 651 15.41 -34.69 -14.23
CA ASP A 651 13.96 -34.48 -14.26
C ASP A 651 13.58 -33.11 -14.86
N ASN A 652 14.53 -32.17 -14.95
CA ASN A 652 14.40 -30.85 -15.57
C ASN A 652 15.02 -30.78 -16.98
N GLY A 653 15.44 -31.91 -17.56
CA GLY A 653 16.03 -31.99 -18.90
C GLY A 653 17.50 -31.57 -18.99
N VAL A 654 18.22 -31.52 -17.86
CA VAL A 654 19.67 -31.23 -17.81
C VAL A 654 20.43 -32.51 -17.49
N GLU A 655 20.89 -33.21 -18.52
CA GLU A 655 21.60 -34.49 -18.37
C GLU A 655 23.12 -34.32 -18.15
N HIS A 656 23.71 -33.24 -18.66
CA HIS A 656 25.13 -32.93 -18.55
C HIS A 656 25.32 -31.50 -18.03
N PHE A 657 25.53 -31.37 -16.72
CA PHE A 657 25.80 -30.10 -16.06
C PHE A 657 27.28 -29.99 -15.65
N ASP A 658 28.00 -29.04 -16.25
CA ASP A 658 29.37 -28.72 -15.87
C ASP A 658 29.38 -27.70 -14.72
N ALA A 659 29.72 -28.19 -13.53
CA ALA A 659 29.81 -27.38 -12.32
C ALA A 659 30.97 -26.38 -12.32
N GLU A 660 32.09 -26.70 -12.97
CA GLU A 660 33.26 -25.81 -13.00
C GLU A 660 33.03 -24.65 -13.96
N GLN A 661 32.44 -24.91 -15.12
CA GLN A 661 32.03 -23.87 -16.06
C GLN A 661 31.03 -22.90 -15.41
N TYR A 662 29.99 -23.43 -14.75
CA TYR A 662 28.97 -22.61 -14.09
C TYR A 662 29.57 -21.68 -13.01
N LEU A 663 30.52 -22.17 -12.21
CA LEU A 663 31.16 -21.33 -11.17
C LEU A 663 32.01 -20.22 -11.79
N ASN A 664 32.72 -20.50 -12.88
CA ASN A 664 33.53 -19.50 -13.58
C ASN A 664 32.66 -18.40 -14.22
N GLU A 665 31.50 -18.76 -14.79
CA GLU A 665 30.54 -17.81 -15.36
C GLU A 665 29.94 -16.90 -14.28
N VAL A 666 29.65 -17.43 -13.08
CA VAL A 666 29.10 -16.65 -11.96
C VAL A 666 30.15 -15.77 -11.26
N GLU A 667 31.44 -16.15 -11.28
CA GLU A 667 32.51 -15.30 -10.72
C GLU A 667 32.90 -14.15 -11.67
N HIS A 668 32.59 -14.24 -12.96
CA HIS A 668 33.05 -13.29 -13.98
C HIS A 668 31.94 -12.55 -14.74
N GLY A 669 30.67 -12.87 -14.48
CA GLY A 669 29.47 -12.14 -14.93
C GLY A 669 28.80 -11.38 -13.79
#